data_AF-A0A9P5SCT9-F1
#
_entry.id   AF-A0A9P5SCT9-F1
#
_cell.length_a   1.000
_cell.length_b   1.000
_cell.length_c   1.000
_cell.angle_alpha   90.00
_cell.angle_beta   90.00
_cell.angle_gamma   90.00
#
_symmetry.space_group_name_H-M   'P 1'
#
loop_
_entity.id
_entity.type
_entity.pdbx_description
1 polymer ?
#
loop_
_entity_poly.entity_id
_entity_poly.type
_entity_poly.pdbx_seq_one_letter_code
_entity_poly.pdbx_strand_id
1 'polypeptide(L)'
;MSSEKKHELVELVLLELGLKDCVDTRIGDPGGGEQGSGGIRGISGGERRRVSAAVQLLTNPKMLLCDEVTSGLDAFSSFEVMKSLTKLAMSSHKTIIISIHQPRSEIFKLLSESDGQMVLLSCGDVVYSGPVRSVLPWVESAGQSACPTGVNPFDYLLDLSMIDFASEAMEQATTQRRDHLVQAWADRKRAQTLYSKRNSSVPSFASLAVDIIPKEGAGPSLWSQICVLTARGWTNQRRDSIMLWGCFGECVAIGVALGAIYFRIDDSEEGIRSRTSLVYSVGAIQAYLMLMVLIYRLSQDIAVYDRERMDRWYGPLPHLVSSVLFSAPPNILYPIVFSTIVYSMSGLRADSVMHFLWWLLVNITMQFVTSIPSWLRWIKYLAYPNLCYSILASNEFTDIRFTCPYFEQTGVWDPVQCGKYDGNTILVYQLDLKINDYPLPISYMAFYFIGFMLTAWVALSANIVNPTIMGASPTLLDILINQGVKLFSCRQAIVTSVRRTFAAALPDDSLDIEKAHLKETRLDVFSRGLERKDPVTIRVEGLSLYVFISRFSWSLSGITKYLRNEKREKQLLKDVDVVFPAGELTAILGGSGAGKTTLLNALLHRASSDLKMKGNIYFNDTKNPSLRMINGVSAYVRQDDNFLLSHLTVRETLQYAAELKMDHSLTKQQKHGKVEDIIDLLGLRECADVIIGNESVKGCSGGQRRRVSIGMQLVTEPACLFLDEPTTGLDALTAKAVVLTLKQIAASGRTVVCTIHQPRADVWHVFDNVVLLVTGGCAAYSDRADKVVEYFEEAGHIAPAFTNVPDFILDTASVNTRSPELEEKTRKTVNALVERFNARKAAMLESQIPEQAMGELKKVNPQFSHFGKAFPLLTRRSF
;
A
#
# COMPACT_ATOMS: atom_id res chain seq x y z
N MET A 1 5.00 37.12 7.24
CA MET A 1 6.33 36.77 6.71
C MET A 1 6.41 37.11 5.23
N SER A 2 7.49 37.77 4.80
CA SER A 2 7.81 37.95 3.38
C SER A 2 8.10 36.61 2.69
N SER A 3 8.01 36.54 1.36
CA SER A 3 8.28 35.32 0.59
C SER A 3 9.71 34.81 0.80
N GLU A 4 10.68 35.72 0.90
CA GLU A 4 12.09 35.39 1.16
C GLU A 4 12.30 34.71 2.52
N LYS A 5 11.69 35.26 3.59
CA LYS A 5 11.75 34.64 4.93
C LYS A 5 11.09 33.26 4.98
N LYS A 6 10.10 33.00 4.14
CA LYS A 6 9.48 31.66 4.02
C LYS A 6 10.43 30.69 3.33
N HIS A 7 11.14 31.13 2.28
CA HIS A 7 12.16 30.32 1.62
C HIS A 7 13.32 30.02 2.57
N GLU A 8 13.82 31.02 3.29
CA GLU A 8 14.89 30.86 4.29
C GLU A 8 14.49 29.88 5.39
N LEU A 9 13.25 29.95 5.89
CA LEU A 9 12.74 28.99 6.86
C LEU A 9 12.69 27.56 6.29
N VAL A 10 12.27 27.39 5.05
CA VAL A 10 12.26 26.08 4.36
C VAL A 10 13.68 25.55 4.23
N GLU A 11 14.64 26.38 3.82
CA GLU A 11 16.04 25.98 3.73
C GLU A 11 16.64 25.58 5.08
N LEU A 12 16.32 26.32 6.15
CA LEU A 12 16.74 25.98 7.51
C LEU A 12 16.18 24.62 7.96
N VAL A 13 14.90 24.36 7.74
CA VAL A 13 14.29 23.07 8.12
C VAL A 13 14.86 21.92 7.29
N LEU A 14 15.08 22.12 5.99
CA LEU A 14 15.73 21.14 5.12
C LEU A 14 17.17 20.86 5.56
N LEU A 15 17.88 21.87 6.06
CA LEU A 15 19.22 21.74 6.62
C LEU A 15 19.22 20.97 7.94
N GLU A 16 18.32 21.28 8.86
CA GLU A 16 18.20 20.59 10.16
C GLU A 16 17.90 19.09 10.00
N LEU A 17 17.12 18.73 8.98
CA LEU A 17 16.74 17.35 8.69
C LEU A 17 17.65 16.64 7.66
N GLY A 18 18.73 17.29 7.20
CA GLY A 18 19.69 16.68 6.27
C GLY A 18 19.07 16.29 4.92
N LEU A 19 18.26 17.16 4.33
CA LEU A 19 17.53 16.93 3.07
C LEU A 19 18.09 17.72 1.87
N LYS A 20 19.30 18.29 1.98
CA LYS A 20 19.89 19.17 0.95
C LYS A 20 20.08 18.50 -0.42
N ASP A 21 20.38 17.20 -0.45
CA ASP A 21 20.71 16.51 -1.69
C ASP A 21 19.46 16.15 -2.54
N CYS A 22 18.26 16.24 -1.94
CA CYS A 22 17.02 15.78 -2.57
C CYS A 22 16.02 16.91 -2.90
N VAL A 23 16.41 18.18 -2.73
CA VAL A 23 15.53 19.36 -2.83
C VAL A 23 14.77 19.44 -4.17
N ASP A 24 15.45 19.21 -5.29
CA ASP A 24 14.85 19.32 -6.63
C ASP A 24 14.39 17.97 -7.22
N THR A 25 14.37 16.91 -6.41
CA THR A 25 14.00 15.56 -6.85
C THR A 25 12.50 15.32 -6.67
N ARG A 26 11.86 14.62 -7.63
CA ARG A 26 10.43 14.25 -7.51
C ARG A 26 10.23 13.28 -6.34
N ILE A 27 9.15 13.45 -5.58
CA ILE A 27 8.84 12.57 -4.44
C ILE A 27 8.50 11.13 -4.90
N GLY A 28 7.85 10.98 -6.07
CA GLY A 28 7.49 9.70 -6.69
C GLY A 28 6.37 8.95 -5.97
N ASP A 29 5.88 7.87 -6.58
CA ASP A 29 4.78 7.08 -6.01
C ASP A 29 5.26 6.21 -4.84
N PRO A 30 4.37 5.83 -3.89
CA PRO A 30 4.63 4.73 -2.97
C PRO A 30 4.88 3.44 -3.78
N GLY A 31 6.12 2.95 -3.80
CA GLY A 31 6.50 1.73 -4.52
C GLY A 31 7.10 1.89 -5.92
N GLY A 32 7.13 3.10 -6.50
CA GLY A 32 7.65 3.37 -7.85
C GLY A 32 9.19 3.22 -8.02
N GLY A 33 9.87 2.68 -7.02
CA GLY A 33 11.33 2.56 -6.98
C GLY A 33 11.87 1.14 -7.14
N GLU A 34 11.12 0.11 -6.75
CA GLU A 34 11.74 -1.21 -6.52
C GLU A 34 11.36 -2.33 -7.48
N GLN A 35 10.20 -2.36 -8.12
CA GLN A 35 9.89 -3.45 -9.07
C GLN A 35 8.84 -3.04 -10.09
N GLY A 36 9.25 -2.77 -11.34
CA GLY A 36 8.49 -3.00 -12.59
C GLY A 36 7.03 -2.51 -12.74
N SER A 37 6.39 -1.97 -11.72
CA SER A 37 5.12 -1.27 -11.82
C SER A 37 5.43 0.10 -12.40
N GLY A 38 4.61 0.56 -13.35
CA GLY A 38 4.81 1.83 -14.06
C GLY A 38 4.69 3.09 -13.20
N GLY A 39 5.00 3.01 -11.89
CA GLY A 39 5.01 4.14 -10.97
C GLY A 39 6.21 5.06 -11.19
N ILE A 40 6.04 6.33 -10.81
CA ILE A 40 7.04 7.37 -11.02
C ILE A 40 8.15 7.22 -9.97
N ARG A 41 9.39 7.05 -10.43
CA ARG A 41 10.59 6.98 -9.57
C ARG A 41 10.81 8.31 -8.83
N GLY A 42 11.11 8.25 -7.52
CA GLY A 42 11.32 9.43 -6.69
C GLY A 42 12.31 9.25 -5.55
N ILE A 43 12.20 10.09 -4.50
CA ILE A 43 13.06 10.08 -3.29
C ILE A 43 12.92 8.78 -2.50
N SER A 44 13.94 8.46 -1.68
CA SER A 44 13.93 7.27 -0.82
C SER A 44 12.84 7.34 0.26
N GLY A 45 12.45 6.19 0.81
CA GLY A 45 11.48 6.12 1.90
C GLY A 45 11.91 6.92 3.14
N GLY A 46 13.21 6.90 3.47
CA GLY A 46 13.80 7.65 4.59
C GLY A 46 13.69 9.15 4.40
N GLU A 47 14.02 9.64 3.20
CA GLU A 47 13.88 11.04 2.84
C GLU A 47 12.41 11.46 2.86
N ARG A 48 11.49 10.64 2.34
CA ARG A 48 10.06 10.93 2.34
C ARG A 48 9.50 11.13 3.75
N ARG A 49 9.96 10.34 4.73
CA ARG A 49 9.57 10.49 6.14
C ARG A 49 10.15 11.75 6.77
N ARG A 50 11.41 12.06 6.51
CA ARG A 50 12.02 13.33 6.95
C ARG A 50 11.31 14.53 6.33
N VAL A 51 10.92 14.47 5.06
CA VAL A 51 10.10 15.51 4.42
C VAL A 51 8.75 15.66 5.13
N SER A 52 8.09 14.56 5.51
CA SER A 52 6.85 14.63 6.29
C SER A 52 7.04 15.33 7.65
N ALA A 53 8.15 15.05 8.34
CA ALA A 53 8.50 15.75 9.57
C ALA A 53 8.84 17.23 9.32
N ALA A 54 9.55 17.53 8.22
CA ALA A 54 9.91 18.89 7.81
C ALA A 54 8.68 19.78 7.67
N VAL A 55 7.63 19.27 7.05
CA VAL A 55 6.39 20.04 6.85
C VAL A 55 5.77 20.47 8.18
N GLN A 56 5.78 19.60 9.20
CA GLN A 56 5.26 19.94 10.53
C GLN A 56 6.16 20.95 11.25
N LEU A 57 7.48 20.87 11.06
CA LEU A 57 8.44 21.79 11.67
C LEU A 57 8.35 23.23 11.14
N LEU A 58 7.80 23.45 9.94
CA LEU A 58 7.54 24.79 9.39
C LEU A 58 6.57 25.61 10.27
N THR A 59 5.73 24.95 11.06
CA THR A 59 4.84 25.61 12.03
C THR A 59 5.54 25.97 13.35
N ASN A 60 6.80 25.59 13.51
CA ASN A 60 7.62 25.72 14.72
C ASN A 60 6.90 25.25 16.01
N PRO A 61 6.41 23.99 16.07
CA PRO A 61 5.64 23.53 17.21
C PRO A 61 6.51 23.35 18.45
N LYS A 62 5.96 23.63 19.64
CA LYS A 62 6.65 23.35 20.93
C LYS A 62 6.63 21.85 21.29
N MET A 63 5.66 21.11 20.75
CA MET A 63 5.49 19.67 20.94
C MET A 63 5.26 18.98 19.59
N LEU A 64 5.97 17.89 19.34
CA LEU A 64 5.86 17.09 18.11
C LEU A 64 5.48 15.65 18.48
N LEU A 65 4.42 15.13 17.86
CA LEU A 65 3.98 13.75 18.00
C LEU A 65 4.30 12.99 16.71
N CYS A 66 4.98 11.86 16.84
CA CYS A 66 5.55 11.09 15.75
C CYS A 66 5.08 9.65 15.85
N ASP A 67 4.23 9.23 14.90
CA ASP A 67 3.71 7.86 14.87
C ASP A 67 4.56 6.97 13.95
N GLU A 68 5.10 5.87 14.49
CA GLU A 68 5.90 4.83 13.83
C GLU A 68 6.96 5.33 12.84
N VAL A 69 7.70 6.39 13.20
CA VAL A 69 8.62 7.10 12.28
C VAL A 69 9.75 6.25 11.71
N THR A 70 10.04 5.09 12.29
CA THR A 70 11.08 4.15 11.83
C THR A 70 10.56 2.99 10.97
N SER A 71 9.24 2.76 10.91
CA SER A 71 8.63 1.66 10.13
C SER A 71 9.04 1.72 8.63
N GLY A 72 9.18 0.59 7.94
CA GLY A 72 9.51 0.59 6.50
C GLY A 72 10.79 1.34 6.07
N LEU A 73 11.69 1.66 7.01
CA LEU A 73 13.02 2.21 6.75
C LEU A 73 14.08 1.14 6.96
N ASP A 74 15.16 1.22 6.19
CA ASP A 74 16.35 0.44 6.46
C ASP A 74 16.99 0.87 7.79
N ALA A 75 17.73 -0.07 8.36
CA ALA A 75 18.70 0.05 9.45
C ALA A 75 19.17 1.48 9.76
N PHE A 76 19.86 2.05 8.78
CA PHE A 76 20.67 3.24 8.91
C PHE A 76 19.84 4.51 8.71
N SER A 77 18.82 4.45 7.84
CA SER A 77 17.84 5.54 7.72
C SER A 77 17.03 5.70 9.00
N SER A 78 16.63 4.59 9.63
CA SER A 78 15.91 4.59 10.91
C SER A 78 16.72 5.26 12.03
N PHE A 79 17.98 4.86 12.22
CA PHE A 79 18.86 5.44 13.23
C PHE A 79 19.06 6.96 13.04
N GLU A 80 19.25 7.41 11.81
CA GLU A 80 19.46 8.84 11.55
C GLU A 80 18.21 9.68 11.77
N VAL A 81 17.02 9.18 11.39
CA VAL A 81 15.77 9.88 11.72
C VAL A 81 15.67 10.07 13.24
N MET A 82 15.96 9.03 14.01
CA MET A 82 15.97 9.11 15.47
C MET A 82 17.04 10.07 16.00
N LYS A 83 18.23 10.07 15.42
CA LYS A 83 19.32 11.00 15.77
C LYS A 83 18.96 12.45 15.48
N SER A 84 18.37 12.73 14.32
CA SER A 84 17.88 14.08 13.95
C SER A 84 16.79 14.55 14.89
N LEU A 85 15.82 13.69 15.23
CA LEU A 85 14.76 14.01 16.20
C LEU A 85 15.34 14.27 17.59
N THR A 86 16.29 13.45 18.04
CA THR A 86 16.95 13.63 19.34
C THR A 86 17.74 14.94 19.37
N LYS A 87 18.49 15.25 18.31
CA LYS A 87 19.21 16.51 18.16
C LYS A 87 18.25 17.70 18.19
N LEU A 88 17.11 17.60 17.49
CA LEU A 88 16.08 18.62 17.46
C LEU A 88 15.47 18.85 18.85
N ALA A 89 15.19 17.79 19.61
CA ALA A 89 14.70 17.89 20.99
C ALA A 89 15.70 18.67 21.88
N MET A 90 16.99 18.37 21.75
CA MET A 90 18.05 19.02 22.51
C MET A 90 18.31 20.47 22.10
N SER A 91 18.39 20.77 20.80
CA SER A 91 18.79 22.08 20.29
C SER A 91 17.68 23.12 20.39
N SER A 92 16.41 22.70 20.31
CA SER A 92 15.27 23.60 20.17
C SER A 92 14.30 23.56 21.36
N HIS A 93 14.66 22.87 22.45
CA HIS A 93 13.83 22.70 23.66
C HIS A 93 12.38 22.26 23.35
N LYS A 94 12.21 21.38 22.36
CA LYS A 94 10.91 20.84 21.95
C LYS A 94 10.63 19.53 22.66
N THR A 95 9.37 19.30 23.01
CA THR A 95 8.91 17.98 23.48
C THR A 95 8.60 17.09 22.28
N ILE A 96 9.29 15.97 22.15
CA ILE A 96 9.04 15.01 21.04
C ILE A 96 8.58 13.69 21.65
N ILE A 97 7.43 13.19 21.19
CA ILE A 97 6.88 11.89 21.59
C ILE A 97 6.85 11.01 20.35
N ILE A 98 7.42 9.81 20.46
CA ILE A 98 7.62 8.90 19.33
C ILE A 98 7.07 7.52 19.71
N SER A 99 6.24 6.93 18.85
CA SER A 99 5.93 5.49 18.88
C SER A 99 6.89 4.72 17.96
N ILE A 100 7.39 3.57 18.41
CA ILE A 100 8.38 2.77 17.67
C ILE A 100 7.97 1.30 17.71
N HIS A 101 7.78 0.68 16.54
CA HIS A 101 7.29 -0.70 16.43
C HIS A 101 8.40 -1.77 16.58
N GLN A 102 9.68 -1.44 16.35
CA GLN A 102 10.84 -2.35 16.52
C GLN A 102 12.15 -1.52 16.52
N PRO A 103 12.58 -0.95 17.66
CA PRO A 103 13.80 -0.14 17.70
C PRO A 103 15.05 -1.02 17.76
N ARG A 104 16.11 -0.60 17.08
CA ARG A 104 17.44 -1.20 17.18
C ARG A 104 18.11 -0.93 18.54
N SER A 105 19.08 -1.75 18.91
CA SER A 105 19.89 -1.58 20.13
C SER A 105 20.65 -0.24 20.16
N GLU A 106 21.08 0.27 19.00
CA GLU A 106 21.74 1.58 18.90
C GLU A 106 20.81 2.74 19.32
N ILE A 107 19.50 2.62 19.04
CA ILE A 107 18.51 3.61 19.46
C ILE A 107 18.36 3.56 20.99
N PHE A 108 18.48 2.38 21.60
CA PHE A 108 18.44 2.25 23.06
C PHE A 108 19.60 3.01 23.70
N LYS A 109 20.80 2.84 23.15
CA LYS A 109 21.99 3.55 23.59
C LYS A 109 21.84 5.06 23.41
N LEU A 110 21.41 5.51 22.23
CA LEU A 110 21.15 6.92 21.93
C LEU A 110 20.18 7.54 22.94
N LEU A 111 19.05 6.88 23.22
CA LEU A 111 18.04 7.36 24.17
C LEU A 111 18.51 7.29 25.62
N SER A 112 19.33 6.30 25.97
CA SER A 112 19.91 6.18 27.31
C SER A 112 20.95 7.27 27.60
N GLU A 113 21.77 7.65 26.61
CA GLU A 113 22.78 8.70 26.73
C GLU A 113 22.17 10.12 26.70
N SER A 114 21.00 10.28 26.08
CA SER A 114 20.30 11.56 25.93
C SER A 114 19.27 11.88 27.02
N ASP A 115 19.27 11.13 28.14
CA ASP A 115 18.24 11.22 29.21
C ASP A 115 16.80 11.01 28.70
N GLY A 116 16.65 10.25 27.61
CA GLY A 116 15.37 9.90 27.01
C GLY A 116 14.45 9.15 27.98
N GLN A 117 13.15 9.41 27.84
CA GLN A 117 12.09 8.74 28.58
C GLN A 117 11.45 7.66 27.71
N MET A 118 11.12 6.51 28.31
CA MET A 118 10.41 5.40 27.67
C MET A 118 9.09 5.16 28.40
N VAL A 119 8.05 4.85 27.62
CA VAL A 119 6.78 4.33 28.12
C VAL A 119 6.54 2.98 27.45
N LEU A 120 6.37 1.92 28.25
CA LEU A 120 6.03 0.59 27.77
C LEU A 120 4.56 0.32 28.05
N LEU A 121 3.81 -0.02 27.00
CA LEU A 121 2.37 -0.31 27.06
C LEU A 121 2.11 -1.76 26.66
N SER A 122 1.20 -2.42 27.36
CA SER A 122 0.68 -3.74 26.98
C SER A 122 -0.82 -3.81 27.24
N CYS A 123 -1.60 -4.16 26.21
CA CYS A 123 -3.08 -4.24 26.26
C CYS A 123 -3.78 -3.00 26.86
N GLY A 124 -3.17 -1.82 26.76
CA GLY A 124 -3.70 -0.56 27.32
C GLY A 124 -3.16 -0.21 28.72
N ASP A 125 -2.48 -1.14 29.40
CA ASP A 125 -1.86 -0.91 30.69
C ASP A 125 -0.42 -0.42 30.56
N VAL A 126 0.00 0.45 31.49
CA VAL A 126 1.38 0.95 31.56
C VAL A 126 2.23 -0.05 32.36
N VAL A 127 3.15 -0.70 31.67
CA VAL A 127 4.12 -1.62 32.28
C VAL A 127 5.31 -0.84 32.87
N TYR A 128 5.77 0.21 32.21
CA TYR A 128 6.87 1.06 32.68
C TYR A 128 6.75 2.48 32.14
N SER A 129 7.18 3.48 32.92
CA SER A 129 7.27 4.87 32.47
C SER A 129 8.39 5.61 33.19
N GLY A 130 9.49 5.90 32.49
CA GLY A 130 10.62 6.60 33.10
C GLY A 130 11.87 6.62 32.21
N PRO A 131 13.03 6.99 32.76
CA PRO A 131 14.27 7.07 32.00
C PRO A 131 14.64 5.72 31.38
N VAL A 132 15.16 5.73 30.16
CA VAL A 132 15.58 4.50 29.45
C VAL A 132 16.67 3.77 30.24
N ARG A 133 17.63 4.50 30.82
CA ARG A 133 18.73 3.94 31.63
C ARG A 133 18.27 3.13 32.85
N SER A 134 17.07 3.39 33.39
CA SER A 134 16.57 2.74 34.60
C SER A 134 15.62 1.58 34.34
N VAL A 135 15.28 1.28 33.08
CA VAL A 135 14.32 0.22 32.76
C VAL A 135 14.86 -1.18 33.06
N LEU A 136 16.08 -1.50 32.64
CA LEU A 136 16.68 -2.82 32.86
C LEU A 136 16.89 -3.13 34.36
N PRO A 137 17.49 -2.22 35.17
CA PRO A 137 17.60 -2.44 36.60
C PRO A 137 16.24 -2.57 37.30
N TRP A 138 15.20 -1.90 36.78
CA TRP A 138 13.85 -2.02 37.33
C TRP A 138 13.23 -3.39 37.03
N VAL A 139 13.37 -3.89 35.81
CA VAL A 139 12.85 -5.21 35.42
C VAL A 139 13.47 -6.32 36.26
N GLU A 140 14.79 -6.24 36.52
CA GLU A 140 15.49 -7.17 37.42
C GLU A 140 14.95 -7.06 38.85
N SER A 141 14.71 -5.85 39.36
CA SER A 141 14.11 -5.65 40.69
C SER A 141 12.66 -6.15 40.79
N ALA A 142 11.95 -6.24 39.67
CA ALA A 142 10.60 -6.77 39.58
C ALA A 142 10.55 -8.32 39.44
N GLY A 143 11.68 -9.00 39.64
CA GLY A 143 11.77 -10.46 39.68
C GLY A 143 11.88 -11.15 38.32
N GLN A 144 12.25 -10.41 37.27
CA GLN A 144 12.58 -11.00 35.96
C GLN A 144 14.08 -11.25 35.83
N SER A 145 14.47 -12.11 34.89
CA SER A 145 15.87 -12.40 34.59
C SER A 145 16.60 -11.15 34.08
N ALA A 146 17.93 -11.08 34.24
CA ALA A 146 18.71 -10.06 33.55
C ALA A 146 18.57 -10.21 32.02
N CYS A 147 18.73 -9.10 31.29
CA CYS A 147 18.72 -9.13 29.83
C CYS A 147 19.91 -9.96 29.32
N PRO A 148 19.70 -11.01 28.50
CA PRO A 148 20.78 -11.82 27.97
C PRO A 148 21.75 -11.01 27.09
N THR A 149 23.02 -11.40 27.09
CA THR A 149 24.03 -10.82 26.20
C THR A 149 23.73 -11.20 24.74
N GLY A 150 23.77 -10.21 23.85
CA GLY A 150 23.46 -10.42 22.41
C GLY A 150 21.98 -10.28 22.06
N VAL A 151 21.11 -9.99 23.03
CA VAL A 151 19.70 -9.66 22.80
C VAL A 151 19.53 -8.14 22.88
N ASN A 152 18.74 -7.60 21.94
CA ASN A 152 18.37 -6.19 21.94
C ASN A 152 17.46 -5.89 23.16
N PRO A 153 17.81 -4.91 24.01
CA PRO A 153 17.02 -4.56 25.20
C PRO A 153 15.56 -4.23 24.91
N PHE A 154 15.25 -3.57 23.78
CA PHE A 154 13.87 -3.27 23.43
C PHE A 154 13.05 -4.52 23.10
N ASP A 155 13.66 -5.46 22.37
CA ASP A 155 13.00 -6.71 22.03
C ASP A 155 12.75 -7.54 23.30
N TYR A 156 13.73 -7.61 24.20
CA TYR A 156 13.59 -8.24 25.51
C TYR A 156 12.42 -7.66 26.32
N LEU A 157 12.30 -6.33 26.39
CA LEU A 157 11.21 -5.66 27.12
C LEU A 157 9.84 -5.93 26.49
N LEU A 158 9.76 -5.92 25.16
CA LEU A 158 8.52 -6.23 24.45
C LEU A 158 8.10 -7.68 24.69
N ASP A 159 9.05 -8.62 24.63
CA ASP A 159 8.80 -10.05 24.84
C ASP A 159 8.30 -10.34 26.26
N LEU A 160 8.74 -9.59 27.27
CA LEU A 160 8.20 -9.68 28.63
C LEU A 160 6.76 -9.19 28.74
N SER A 161 6.41 -8.15 27.98
CA SER A 161 5.10 -7.51 28.03
C SER A 161 4.03 -8.12 27.11
N MET A 162 4.44 -8.92 26.11
CA MET A 162 3.54 -9.54 25.15
C MET A 162 2.84 -10.79 25.71
N ILE A 163 1.62 -11.03 25.20
CA ILE A 163 0.82 -12.24 25.44
C ILE A 163 0.96 -13.15 24.23
N ASP A 164 1.28 -14.41 24.47
CA ASP A 164 1.45 -15.43 23.43
C ASP A 164 0.15 -16.23 23.23
N PHE A 165 -0.50 -16.04 22.09
CA PHE A 165 -1.74 -16.74 21.72
C PHE A 165 -1.50 -18.07 21.00
N ALA A 166 -0.27 -18.57 20.92
CA ALA A 166 0.02 -19.82 20.21
C ALA A 166 -0.62 -21.05 20.88
N SER A 167 -0.89 -21.01 22.19
CA SER A 167 -1.62 -22.05 22.92
C SER A 167 -2.22 -21.49 24.22
N GLU A 168 -3.35 -22.07 24.68
CA GLU A 168 -3.99 -21.66 25.94
C GLU A 168 -3.03 -21.66 27.15
N ALA A 169 -2.11 -22.63 27.21
CA ALA A 169 -1.13 -22.71 28.28
C ALA A 169 -0.09 -21.56 28.25
N MET A 170 0.38 -21.19 27.06
CA MET A 170 1.32 -20.06 26.89
C MET A 170 0.62 -18.72 27.12
N GLU A 171 -0.65 -18.60 26.72
CA GLU A 171 -1.46 -17.40 26.93
C GLU A 171 -1.63 -17.12 28.43
N GLN A 172 -1.97 -18.16 29.22
CA GLN A 172 -2.11 -18.03 30.67
C GLN A 172 -0.78 -17.64 31.34
N ALA A 173 0.32 -18.30 30.98
CA ALA A 173 1.63 -18.02 31.55
C ALA A 173 2.12 -16.60 31.24
N THR A 174 1.97 -16.16 29.99
CA THR A 174 2.40 -14.82 29.54
C THR A 174 1.52 -13.70 30.11
N THR A 175 0.22 -13.94 30.25
CA THR A 175 -0.72 -13.01 30.91
C THR A 175 -0.38 -12.82 32.38
N GLN A 176 -0.12 -13.90 33.11
CA GLN A 176 0.26 -13.83 34.52
C GLN A 176 1.57 -13.04 34.72
N ARG A 177 2.56 -13.27 33.85
CA ARG A 177 3.83 -12.52 33.86
C ARG A 177 3.60 -11.02 33.62
N ARG A 178 2.77 -10.66 32.65
CA ARG A 178 2.41 -9.27 32.35
C ARG A 178 1.76 -8.60 33.58
N ASP A 179 0.76 -9.26 34.17
CA ASP A 179 0.01 -8.69 35.30
C ASP A 179 0.89 -8.42 36.51
N HIS A 180 1.85 -9.31 36.77
CA HIS A 180 2.85 -9.10 37.81
C HIS A 180 3.69 -7.83 37.57
N LEU A 181 4.14 -7.59 36.33
CA LEU A 181 4.91 -6.39 35.99
C LEU A 181 4.08 -5.10 36.12
N VAL A 182 2.83 -5.12 35.67
CA VAL A 182 1.91 -3.97 35.79
C VAL A 182 1.68 -3.62 37.25
N GLN A 183 1.47 -4.62 38.12
CA GLN A 183 1.31 -4.40 39.56
C GLN A 183 2.59 -3.85 40.21
N ALA A 184 3.75 -4.45 39.91
CA ALA A 184 5.05 -3.99 40.42
C ALA A 184 5.33 -2.51 40.05
N TRP A 185 4.95 -2.10 38.84
CA TRP A 185 5.06 -0.70 38.41
C TRP A 185 4.08 0.23 39.14
N ALA A 186 2.82 -0.19 39.30
CA ALA A 186 1.81 0.58 40.01
C ALA A 186 2.22 0.88 41.45
N ASP A 187 2.82 -0.10 42.13
CA ASP A 187 3.30 0.06 43.51
C ASP A 187 4.52 0.99 43.59
N ARG A 188 5.46 0.88 42.64
CA ARG A 188 6.59 1.82 42.53
C ARG A 188 6.12 3.26 42.31
N LYS A 189 5.12 3.47 41.43
CA LYS A 189 4.55 4.80 41.17
C LYS A 189 3.86 5.38 42.41
N ARG A 190 3.11 4.55 43.14
CA ARG A 190 2.51 4.94 44.43
C ARG A 190 3.58 5.36 45.44
N ALA A 191 4.65 4.58 45.57
CA ALA A 191 5.77 4.89 46.47
C ALA A 191 6.47 6.22 46.09
N GLN A 192 6.73 6.46 44.80
CA GLN A 192 7.32 7.71 44.33
C GLN A 192 6.39 8.92 44.52
N THR A 193 5.09 8.75 44.33
CA THR A 193 4.09 9.82 44.53
C THR A 193 3.92 10.18 46.01
N LEU A 194 4.01 9.17 46.91
CA LEU A 194 4.01 9.38 48.36
C LEU A 194 5.29 10.07 48.82
N TYR A 195 6.45 9.69 48.27
CA TYR A 195 7.74 10.34 48.55
C TYR A 195 7.77 11.79 48.08
N SER A 196 7.28 12.08 46.86
CA SER A 196 7.21 13.45 46.33
C SER A 196 6.23 14.30 47.13
N LYS A 197 5.06 13.79 47.53
CA LYS A 197 4.13 14.48 48.44
C LYS A 197 4.72 14.75 49.83
N ARG A 198 5.61 13.87 50.33
CA ARG A 198 6.25 14.02 51.65
C ARG A 198 7.38 15.03 51.66
N ASN A 199 8.09 15.18 50.53
CA ASN A 199 9.26 16.06 50.39
C ASN A 199 8.96 17.39 49.66
N SER A 200 7.74 17.60 49.18
CA SER A 200 7.37 18.85 48.54
C SER A 200 6.56 19.75 49.50
N SER A 201 7.26 20.74 50.07
CA SER A 201 6.66 22.06 50.29
C SER A 201 6.36 22.66 48.92
N VAL A 202 5.20 22.34 48.35
CA VAL A 202 4.83 22.75 46.98
C VAL A 202 4.44 24.24 46.98
N PRO A 203 5.14 25.14 46.27
CA PRO A 203 4.48 26.31 45.71
C PRO A 203 3.42 25.80 44.74
N SER A 204 2.17 26.17 44.97
CA SER A 204 1.02 25.69 44.21
C SER A 204 1.28 25.76 42.71
N PHE A 205 0.82 24.74 41.98
CA PHE A 205 0.77 24.65 40.52
C PHE A 205 -0.20 25.69 39.90
N ALA A 206 -0.26 26.91 40.45
CA ALA A 206 -1.25 27.94 40.16
C ALA A 206 -0.68 29.17 39.45
N SER A 207 0.57 29.17 38.97
CA SER A 207 1.15 30.35 38.28
C SER A 207 1.77 30.11 36.91
N LEU A 208 1.65 28.91 36.34
CA LEU A 208 2.05 28.63 34.95
C LEU A 208 0.88 28.36 34.00
N ALA A 209 -0.34 28.46 34.51
CA ALA A 209 -1.53 28.62 33.69
C ALA A 209 -1.70 30.11 33.43
N VAL A 210 -1.25 30.61 32.28
CA VAL A 210 -1.91 31.67 31.47
C VAL A 210 -1.10 32.10 30.22
N ASP A 211 0.19 31.77 30.07
CA ASP A 211 0.96 32.24 28.89
C ASP A 211 1.22 31.20 27.77
N ILE A 212 0.63 30.00 27.86
CA ILE A 212 0.88 28.90 26.89
C ILE A 212 -0.29 28.67 25.92
N ILE A 213 -1.14 29.68 25.69
CA ILE A 213 -1.90 29.71 24.45
C ILE A 213 -1.02 30.49 23.48
N PRO A 214 -0.30 29.85 22.54
CA PRO A 214 0.28 30.62 21.44
C PRO A 214 -0.87 31.44 20.85
N LYS A 215 -0.74 32.78 20.84
CA LYS A 215 -1.68 33.66 20.16
C LYS A 215 -2.00 32.98 18.83
N GLU A 216 -3.28 32.73 18.56
CA GLU A 216 -3.74 32.33 17.24
C GLU A 216 -3.21 33.38 16.26
N GLY A 217 -2.04 33.11 15.67
CA GLY A 217 -1.56 33.88 14.56
C GLY A 217 -2.63 33.73 13.50
N ALA A 218 -3.16 34.86 13.00
CA ALA A 218 -4.13 34.85 11.93
C ALA A 218 -3.64 33.89 10.85
N GLY A 219 -4.34 32.76 10.68
CA GLY A 219 -4.02 31.77 9.66
C GLY A 219 -3.93 32.44 8.29
N PRO A 220 -3.27 31.79 7.31
CA PRO A 220 -3.18 32.37 5.96
C PRO A 220 -4.57 32.73 5.46
N SER A 221 -4.72 33.90 4.84
CA SER A 221 -6.01 34.35 4.30
C SER A 221 -6.57 33.33 3.32
N LEU A 222 -7.89 33.20 3.25
CA LEU A 222 -8.57 32.26 2.35
C LEU A 222 -8.08 32.40 0.90
N TRP A 223 -7.85 33.63 0.44
CA TRP A 223 -7.32 33.90 -0.90
C TRP A 223 -5.91 33.37 -1.09
N SER A 224 -5.03 33.53 -0.09
CA SER A 224 -3.67 32.98 -0.15
C SER A 224 -3.71 31.44 -0.20
N GLN A 225 -4.63 30.80 0.53
CA GLN A 225 -4.79 29.34 0.50
C GLN A 225 -5.23 28.87 -0.90
N ILE A 226 -6.23 29.53 -1.49
CA ILE A 226 -6.74 29.21 -2.84
C ILE A 226 -5.64 29.35 -3.90
N CYS A 227 -4.88 30.45 -3.90
CA CYS A 227 -3.80 30.66 -4.88
C CYS A 227 -2.73 29.58 -4.80
N VAL A 228 -2.30 29.21 -3.58
CA VAL A 228 -1.27 28.18 -3.37
C VAL A 228 -1.77 26.80 -3.81
N LEU A 229 -2.98 26.42 -3.42
CA LEU A 229 -3.57 25.13 -3.80
C LEU A 229 -3.78 25.04 -5.32
N THR A 230 -4.20 26.13 -5.96
CA THR A 230 -4.38 26.18 -7.42
C THR A 230 -3.05 26.03 -8.15
N ALA A 231 -2.01 26.75 -7.72
CA ALA A 231 -0.67 26.63 -8.31
C ALA A 231 -0.08 25.22 -8.13
N ARG A 232 -0.30 24.60 -6.96
CA ARG A 232 0.08 23.21 -6.69
C ARG A 232 -0.65 22.24 -7.61
N GLY A 233 -1.97 22.33 -7.69
CA GLY A 233 -2.81 21.48 -8.52
C GLY A 233 -2.43 21.55 -10.00
N TRP A 234 -2.22 22.77 -10.52
CA TRP A 234 -1.78 22.98 -11.89
C TRP A 234 -0.41 22.37 -12.19
N THR A 235 0.53 22.53 -11.28
CA THR A 235 1.88 21.95 -11.42
C THR A 235 1.82 20.43 -11.44
N ASN A 236 0.99 19.82 -10.58
CA ASN A 236 0.78 18.38 -10.55
C ASN A 236 0.17 17.89 -11.88
N GLN A 237 -0.91 18.53 -12.32
CA GLN A 237 -1.63 18.16 -13.53
C GLN A 237 -0.78 18.27 -14.80
N ARG A 238 0.05 19.32 -14.91
CA ARG A 238 0.95 19.47 -16.07
C ARG A 238 2.06 18.39 -16.10
N ARG A 239 2.45 17.88 -14.93
CA ARG A 239 3.48 16.83 -14.80
C ARG A 239 2.92 15.43 -15.07
N ASP A 240 1.61 15.22 -14.93
CA ASP A 240 0.90 14.00 -15.33
C ASP A 240 0.50 14.05 -16.82
N SER A 241 1.49 13.85 -17.69
CA SER A 241 1.29 13.94 -19.14
C SER A 241 0.45 12.79 -19.72
N ILE A 242 0.47 11.61 -19.08
CA ILE A 242 -0.23 10.43 -19.59
C ILE A 242 -1.74 10.66 -19.56
N MET A 243 -2.25 11.12 -18.41
CA MET A 243 -3.68 11.37 -18.25
C MET A 243 -4.15 12.54 -19.14
N LEU A 244 -3.36 13.63 -19.20
CA LEU A 244 -3.74 14.83 -19.95
C LEU A 244 -3.83 14.58 -21.47
N TRP A 245 -2.89 13.83 -22.03
CA TRP A 245 -2.91 13.48 -23.46
C TRP A 245 -3.91 12.36 -23.78
N GLY A 246 -4.13 11.41 -22.86
CA GLY A 246 -5.14 10.37 -23.00
C GLY A 246 -6.55 10.95 -23.16
N CYS A 247 -6.94 11.88 -22.27
CA CYS A 247 -8.24 12.55 -22.33
C CYS A 247 -8.43 13.35 -23.62
N PHE A 248 -7.36 14.00 -24.09
CA PHE A 248 -7.39 14.76 -25.34
C PHE A 248 -7.61 13.84 -26.55
N GLY A 249 -6.89 12.71 -26.62
CA GLY A 249 -7.04 11.74 -27.71
C GLY A 249 -8.43 11.11 -27.76
N GLU A 250 -8.98 10.75 -26.61
CA GLU A 250 -10.35 10.23 -26.47
C GLU A 250 -11.40 11.21 -27.00
N CYS A 251 -11.31 12.48 -26.57
CA CYS A 251 -12.20 13.55 -27.01
C CYS A 251 -12.26 13.70 -28.54
N VAL A 252 -11.10 13.63 -29.22
CA VAL A 252 -11.00 13.70 -30.68
C VAL A 252 -11.63 12.47 -31.33
N ALA A 253 -11.32 11.26 -30.84
CA ALA A 253 -11.79 10.02 -31.43
C ALA A 253 -13.34 9.92 -31.43
N ILE A 254 -13.99 10.28 -30.33
CA ILE A 254 -15.44 10.25 -30.21
C ILE A 254 -16.11 11.38 -30.99
N GLY A 255 -15.51 12.57 -31.02
CA GLY A 255 -15.98 13.66 -31.87
C GLY A 255 -16.03 13.24 -33.35
N VAL A 256 -14.98 12.59 -33.83
CA VAL A 256 -14.92 12.07 -35.22
C VAL A 256 -15.93 10.94 -35.43
N ALA A 257 -16.05 9.99 -34.49
CA ALA A 257 -17.01 8.90 -34.61
C ALA A 257 -18.46 9.40 -34.69
N LEU A 258 -18.85 10.33 -33.80
CA LEU A 258 -20.19 10.90 -33.79
C LEU A 258 -20.44 11.76 -35.03
N GLY A 259 -19.46 12.56 -35.44
CA GLY A 259 -19.53 13.34 -36.67
C GLY A 259 -19.63 12.48 -37.94
N ALA A 260 -19.05 11.28 -37.94
CA ALA A 260 -19.14 10.33 -39.05
C ALA A 260 -20.51 9.62 -39.11
N ILE A 261 -21.11 9.29 -37.96
CA ILE A 261 -22.46 8.72 -37.88
C ILE A 261 -23.51 9.70 -38.42
N TYR A 262 -23.37 10.97 -38.06
CA TYR A 262 -24.30 12.04 -38.42
C TYR A 262 -23.78 12.93 -39.54
N PHE A 263 -23.04 12.37 -40.51
CA PHE A 263 -22.37 13.16 -41.53
C PHE A 263 -23.38 13.87 -42.45
N ARG A 264 -23.33 15.21 -42.50
CA ARG A 264 -24.15 16.10 -43.33
C ARG A 264 -25.64 15.74 -43.37
N ILE A 265 -26.36 16.09 -42.32
CA ILE A 265 -27.78 15.79 -42.18
C ILE A 265 -28.62 16.64 -43.16
N ASP A 266 -29.49 16.00 -43.93
CA ASP A 266 -30.42 16.61 -44.86
C ASP A 266 -31.62 17.29 -44.17
N ASP A 267 -32.41 18.07 -44.91
CA ASP A 267 -33.58 18.80 -44.38
C ASP A 267 -34.89 17.99 -44.45
N SER A 268 -34.82 16.70 -44.79
CA SER A 268 -35.99 15.80 -44.89
C SER A 268 -36.58 15.45 -43.51
N GLU A 269 -37.71 14.75 -43.51
CA GLU A 269 -38.32 14.20 -42.28
C GLU A 269 -37.37 13.25 -41.52
N GLU A 270 -36.60 12.44 -42.25
CA GLU A 270 -35.55 11.58 -41.68
C GLU A 270 -34.38 12.40 -41.14
N GLY A 271 -34.04 13.50 -41.82
CA GLY A 271 -33.06 14.49 -41.39
C GLY A 271 -33.43 15.19 -40.08
N ILE A 272 -34.67 15.65 -39.93
CA ILE A 272 -35.20 16.25 -38.69
C ILE A 272 -35.06 15.28 -37.50
N ARG A 273 -35.41 14.01 -37.71
CA ARG A 273 -35.27 12.96 -36.70
C ARG A 273 -33.80 12.73 -36.33
N SER A 274 -32.91 12.74 -37.32
CA SER A 274 -31.46 12.55 -37.14
C SER A 274 -30.80 13.73 -36.42
N ARG A 275 -31.23 14.99 -36.68
CA ARG A 275 -30.79 16.17 -35.92
C ARG A 275 -31.21 16.08 -34.46
N THR A 276 -32.45 15.67 -34.23
CA THR A 276 -33.00 15.46 -32.88
C THR A 276 -32.19 14.42 -32.10
N SER A 277 -31.83 13.29 -32.72
CA SER A 277 -31.03 12.25 -32.08
C SER A 277 -29.56 12.65 -31.86
N LEU A 278 -28.96 13.44 -32.77
CA LEU A 278 -27.61 13.99 -32.61
C LEU A 278 -27.54 14.91 -31.37
N VAL A 279 -28.48 15.86 -31.26
CA VAL A 279 -28.53 16.81 -30.14
C VAL A 279 -28.64 16.08 -28.79
N TYR A 280 -29.46 15.02 -28.73
CA TYR A 280 -29.56 14.17 -27.55
C TYR A 280 -28.27 13.39 -27.25
N SER A 281 -27.66 12.81 -28.28
CA SER A 281 -26.44 11.99 -28.15
C SER A 281 -25.23 12.80 -27.66
N VAL A 282 -25.07 14.04 -28.15
CA VAL A 282 -24.01 14.97 -27.70
C VAL A 282 -24.15 15.26 -26.21
N GLY A 283 -25.37 15.57 -25.74
CA GLY A 283 -25.63 15.85 -24.33
C GLY A 283 -25.36 14.66 -23.39
N ALA A 284 -25.49 13.43 -23.88
CA ALA A 284 -25.27 12.20 -23.10
C ALA A 284 -23.80 11.72 -23.12
N ILE A 285 -23.17 11.66 -24.30
CA ILE A 285 -21.87 11.01 -24.51
C ILE A 285 -20.72 11.85 -23.97
N GLN A 286 -20.72 13.16 -24.25
CA GLN A 286 -19.62 14.05 -23.84
C GLN A 286 -19.46 14.08 -22.30
N ALA A 287 -20.58 14.02 -21.58
CA ALA A 287 -20.61 14.07 -20.13
C ALA A 287 -20.07 12.80 -19.45
N TYR A 288 -20.27 11.63 -20.07
CA TYR A 288 -20.01 10.32 -19.45
C TYR A 288 -18.52 10.00 -19.34
N LEU A 289 -17.73 10.32 -20.36
CA LEU A 289 -16.33 9.87 -20.43
C LEU A 289 -15.41 10.67 -19.51
N MET A 290 -15.66 11.98 -19.45
CA MET A 290 -14.98 12.87 -18.51
C MET A 290 -15.31 12.54 -17.05
N LEU A 291 -16.46 11.91 -16.81
CA LEU A 291 -16.85 11.41 -15.49
C LEU A 291 -15.89 10.32 -14.99
N MET A 292 -15.51 9.38 -15.86
CA MET A 292 -14.66 8.23 -15.49
C MET A 292 -13.26 8.69 -15.07
N VAL A 293 -12.66 9.59 -15.86
CA VAL A 293 -11.34 10.19 -15.56
C VAL A 293 -11.38 10.97 -14.25
N LEU A 294 -12.44 11.75 -14.03
CA LEU A 294 -12.61 12.52 -12.80
C LEU A 294 -12.75 11.63 -11.57
N ILE A 295 -13.50 10.52 -11.66
CA ILE A 295 -13.65 9.55 -10.57
C ILE A 295 -12.30 8.96 -10.19
N TYR A 296 -11.49 8.56 -11.17
CA TYR A 296 -10.15 8.04 -10.92
C TYR A 296 -9.28 9.07 -10.20
N ARG A 297 -9.23 10.32 -10.69
CA ARG A 297 -8.43 11.38 -10.05
C ARG A 297 -8.89 11.68 -8.62
N LEU A 298 -10.21 11.76 -8.41
CA LEU A 298 -10.79 12.02 -7.10
C LEU A 298 -10.39 10.95 -6.08
N SER A 299 -10.30 9.68 -6.51
CA SER A 299 -9.88 8.57 -5.65
C SER A 299 -8.47 8.72 -5.10
N GLN A 300 -7.58 9.39 -5.84
CA GLN A 300 -6.21 9.67 -5.40
C GLN A 300 -6.10 10.95 -4.58
N ASP A 301 -6.75 12.02 -5.04
CA ASP A 301 -6.65 13.35 -4.40
C ASP A 301 -7.33 13.40 -3.02
N ILE A 302 -8.39 12.60 -2.80
CA ILE A 302 -9.10 12.59 -1.51
C ILE A 302 -8.22 12.10 -0.35
N ALA A 303 -7.35 11.11 -0.59
CA ALA A 303 -6.47 10.58 0.45
C ALA A 303 -5.48 11.65 0.95
N VAL A 304 -5.02 12.53 0.05
CA VAL A 304 -4.15 13.67 0.40
C VAL A 304 -4.95 14.72 1.17
N TYR A 305 -6.15 15.04 0.70
CA TYR A 305 -7.04 16.00 1.35
C TYR A 305 -7.37 15.61 2.80
N ASP A 306 -7.74 14.34 3.03
CA ASP A 306 -8.11 13.87 4.37
C ASP A 306 -6.95 14.00 5.34
N ARG A 307 -5.73 13.64 4.91
CA ARG A 307 -4.51 13.82 5.73
C ARG A 307 -4.25 15.30 6.05
N GLU A 308 -4.24 16.17 5.04
CA GLU A 308 -3.98 17.61 5.23
C GLU A 308 -5.04 18.30 6.10
N ARG A 309 -6.28 17.78 6.08
CA ARG A 309 -7.39 18.25 6.93
C ARG A 309 -7.23 17.79 8.38
N MET A 310 -6.82 16.54 8.62
CA MET A 310 -6.53 16.05 9.97
C MET A 310 -5.45 16.92 10.63
N ASP A 311 -4.48 17.38 9.84
CA ASP A 311 -3.42 18.30 10.28
C ASP A 311 -3.84 19.78 10.29
N ARG A 312 -5.09 20.10 9.95
CA ARG A 312 -5.69 21.46 9.95
C ARG A 312 -4.97 22.48 9.06
N TRP A 313 -4.43 22.08 7.90
CA TRP A 313 -3.72 23.01 7.01
C TRP A 313 -4.66 23.98 6.29
N TYR A 314 -5.81 23.51 5.83
CA TYR A 314 -6.83 24.31 5.15
C TYR A 314 -8.22 23.69 5.32
N GLY A 315 -9.25 24.52 5.16
CA GLY A 315 -10.65 24.09 5.24
C GLY A 315 -11.18 23.47 3.94
N PRO A 316 -12.40 22.91 3.95
CA PRO A 316 -13.03 22.35 2.74
C PRO A 316 -13.19 23.37 1.60
N LEU A 317 -13.43 24.64 1.92
CA LEU A 317 -13.74 25.67 0.94
C LEU A 317 -12.56 26.06 0.04
N PRO A 318 -11.36 26.37 0.57
CA PRO A 318 -10.16 26.58 -0.25
C PRO A 318 -9.86 25.42 -1.20
N HIS A 319 -10.02 24.18 -0.73
CA HIS A 319 -9.84 22.98 -1.54
C HIS A 319 -10.83 22.93 -2.71
N LEU A 320 -12.13 23.03 -2.42
CA LEU A 320 -13.17 22.99 -3.44
C LEU A 320 -12.97 24.04 -4.54
N VAL A 321 -12.69 25.28 -4.14
CA VAL A 321 -12.47 26.40 -5.08
C VAL A 321 -11.21 26.17 -5.91
N SER A 322 -10.11 25.75 -5.26
CA SER A 322 -8.86 25.46 -5.98
C SER A 322 -9.03 24.32 -7.01
N SER A 323 -9.81 23.29 -6.67
CA SER A 323 -10.10 22.14 -7.54
C SER A 323 -10.86 22.52 -8.80
N VAL A 324 -11.80 23.46 -8.70
CA VAL A 324 -12.47 24.03 -9.88
C VAL A 324 -11.49 24.87 -10.71
N LEU A 325 -10.66 25.69 -10.07
CA LEU A 325 -9.74 26.59 -10.78
C LEU A 325 -8.65 25.86 -11.55
N PHE A 326 -7.97 24.87 -10.95
CA PHE A 326 -6.90 24.16 -11.66
C PHE A 326 -7.45 23.20 -12.73
N SER A 327 -8.70 22.73 -12.60
CA SER A 327 -9.35 21.89 -13.61
C SER A 327 -10.01 22.67 -14.76
N ALA A 328 -10.08 24.01 -14.67
CA ALA A 328 -10.72 24.83 -15.69
C ALA A 328 -10.06 24.74 -17.09
N PRO A 329 -8.72 24.78 -17.25
CA PRO A 329 -8.11 24.74 -18.58
C PRO A 329 -8.50 23.52 -19.45
N PRO A 330 -8.42 22.26 -18.97
CA PRO A 330 -8.89 21.11 -19.75
C PRO A 330 -10.41 21.08 -19.91
N ASN A 331 -11.18 21.51 -18.91
CA ASN A 331 -12.65 21.57 -19.00
C ASN A 331 -13.15 22.59 -20.04
N ILE A 332 -12.32 23.55 -20.44
CA ILE A 332 -12.62 24.48 -21.54
C ILE A 332 -12.09 23.93 -22.86
N LEU A 333 -10.86 23.44 -22.89
CA LEU A 333 -10.19 23.01 -24.12
C LEU A 333 -10.88 21.80 -24.77
N TYR A 334 -11.27 20.78 -24.00
CA TYR A 334 -11.81 19.55 -24.58
C TYR A 334 -13.18 19.76 -25.26
N PRO A 335 -14.16 20.44 -24.64
CA PRO A 335 -15.43 20.74 -25.30
C PRO A 335 -15.28 21.60 -26.57
N ILE A 336 -14.29 22.51 -26.62
CA ILE A 336 -14.00 23.29 -27.83
C ILE A 336 -13.62 22.38 -28.99
N VAL A 337 -12.68 21.46 -28.77
CA VAL A 337 -12.23 20.52 -29.81
C VAL A 337 -13.37 19.61 -30.25
N PHE A 338 -14.07 19.00 -29.30
CA PHE A 338 -15.22 18.13 -29.59
C PHE A 338 -16.32 18.84 -30.39
N SER A 339 -16.73 20.02 -29.92
CA SER A 339 -17.82 20.80 -30.54
C SER A 339 -17.46 21.25 -31.95
N THR A 340 -16.21 21.67 -32.17
CA THR A 340 -15.76 22.10 -33.50
C THR A 340 -15.82 20.95 -34.52
N ILE A 341 -15.44 19.74 -34.11
CA ILE A 341 -15.47 18.54 -34.96
C ILE A 341 -16.92 18.16 -35.29
N VAL A 342 -17.74 17.94 -34.25
CA VAL A 342 -19.11 17.44 -34.42
C VAL A 342 -19.98 18.42 -35.19
N TYR A 343 -19.92 19.72 -34.86
CA TYR A 343 -20.73 20.75 -35.52
C TYR A 343 -20.39 20.87 -37.00
N SER A 344 -19.11 20.85 -37.35
CA SER A 344 -18.65 20.98 -38.73
C SER A 344 -18.96 19.74 -39.58
N MET A 345 -18.84 18.53 -39.01
CA MET A 345 -19.09 17.29 -39.74
C MET A 345 -20.58 17.00 -39.96
N SER A 346 -21.41 17.39 -38.99
CA SER A 346 -22.86 17.12 -39.04
C SER A 346 -23.65 18.06 -39.96
N GLY A 347 -23.08 19.20 -40.33
CA GLY A 347 -23.74 20.18 -41.19
C GLY A 347 -24.90 20.89 -40.50
N LEU A 348 -24.79 21.11 -39.18
CA LEU A 348 -25.76 21.90 -38.42
C LEU A 348 -25.81 23.35 -38.92
N ARG A 349 -26.89 24.05 -38.54
CA ARG A 349 -27.21 25.41 -39.01
C ARG A 349 -26.01 26.36 -38.96
N ALA A 350 -25.65 26.99 -40.07
CA ALA A 350 -24.48 27.88 -40.17
C ALA A 350 -24.83 29.35 -40.51
N ASP A 351 -26.12 29.72 -40.49
CA ASP A 351 -26.61 31.05 -40.89
C ASP A 351 -25.97 32.21 -40.09
N SER A 352 -25.65 31.96 -38.82
CA SER A 352 -25.02 32.91 -37.92
C SER A 352 -24.02 32.21 -37.02
N VAL A 353 -22.87 32.86 -36.80
CA VAL A 353 -21.83 32.40 -35.85
C VAL A 353 -22.38 32.25 -34.43
N MET A 354 -23.46 32.97 -34.10
CA MET A 354 -24.11 32.89 -32.78
C MET A 354 -24.64 31.49 -32.46
N HIS A 355 -25.12 30.72 -33.45
CA HIS A 355 -25.62 29.36 -33.22
C HIS A 355 -24.49 28.41 -32.78
N PHE A 356 -23.31 28.55 -33.39
CA PHE A 356 -22.12 27.80 -32.99
C PHE A 356 -21.61 28.24 -31.61
N LEU A 357 -21.61 29.54 -31.31
CA LEU A 357 -21.19 30.05 -30.00
C LEU A 357 -22.12 29.57 -28.87
N TRP A 358 -23.42 29.51 -29.10
CA TRP A 358 -24.38 28.94 -28.16
C TRP A 358 -24.17 27.44 -27.96
N TRP A 359 -23.98 26.70 -29.05
CA TRP A 359 -23.64 25.27 -29.00
C TRP A 359 -22.38 25.04 -28.15
N LEU A 360 -21.33 25.82 -28.39
CA LEU A 360 -20.08 25.72 -27.66
C LEU A 360 -20.26 26.05 -26.17
N LEU A 361 -20.96 27.13 -25.86
CA LEU A 361 -21.20 27.57 -24.48
C LEU A 361 -21.96 26.52 -23.66
N VAL A 362 -22.97 25.87 -24.25
CA VAL A 362 -23.74 24.81 -23.58
C VAL A 362 -22.85 23.59 -23.30
N ASN A 363 -22.02 23.18 -24.26
CA ASN A 363 -21.11 22.04 -24.08
C ASN A 363 -19.99 22.32 -23.06
N ILE A 364 -19.50 23.57 -22.98
CA ILE A 364 -18.57 23.98 -21.91
C ILE A 364 -19.28 23.94 -20.55
N THR A 365 -20.48 24.52 -20.47
CA THR A 365 -21.26 24.54 -19.22
C THR A 365 -21.55 23.13 -18.73
N MET A 366 -21.92 22.22 -19.64
CA MET A 366 -22.09 20.80 -19.37
C MET A 366 -20.85 20.16 -18.75
N GLN A 367 -19.67 20.47 -19.28
CA GLN A 367 -18.40 19.96 -18.78
C GLN A 367 -18.09 20.44 -17.35
N PHE A 368 -18.46 21.68 -17.01
CA PHE A 368 -18.33 22.18 -15.64
C PHE A 368 -19.34 21.54 -14.67
N VAL A 369 -20.54 21.22 -15.15
CA VAL A 369 -21.55 20.49 -14.35
C VAL A 369 -21.14 19.03 -14.13
N THR A 370 -20.42 18.42 -15.06
CA THR A 370 -19.89 17.05 -14.94
C THR A 370 -18.66 16.94 -14.06
N SER A 371 -17.84 18.00 -14.00
CA SER A 371 -16.64 18.06 -13.16
C SER A 371 -16.91 18.20 -11.65
N ILE A 372 -18.17 18.28 -11.23
CA ILE A 372 -18.58 18.32 -9.83
C ILE A 372 -18.35 16.95 -9.13
N PRO A 373 -17.74 16.91 -7.92
CA PRO A 373 -17.42 15.68 -7.18
C PRO A 373 -18.60 14.73 -6.94
N SER A 374 -18.33 13.42 -7.00
CA SER A 374 -19.30 12.31 -6.98
C SER A 374 -20.26 12.28 -5.79
N TRP A 375 -19.74 12.49 -4.58
CA TRP A 375 -20.54 12.44 -3.36
C TRP A 375 -21.48 13.65 -3.19
N LEU A 376 -21.30 14.71 -3.99
CA LEU A 376 -22.23 15.85 -4.03
C LEU A 376 -23.28 15.70 -5.16
N ARG A 377 -23.31 14.57 -5.90
CA ARG A 377 -24.16 14.40 -7.10
C ARG A 377 -25.61 13.97 -6.84
N TRP A 378 -26.02 13.66 -5.61
CA TRP A 378 -27.37 13.11 -5.37
C TRP A 378 -28.52 14.05 -5.79
N ILE A 379 -28.29 15.36 -5.81
CA ILE A 379 -29.27 16.37 -6.29
C ILE A 379 -29.25 16.52 -7.82
N LYS A 380 -28.16 16.11 -8.49
CA LYS A 380 -27.90 16.24 -9.94
C LYS A 380 -28.75 15.32 -10.82
N TYR A 381 -29.41 14.31 -10.25
CA TYR A 381 -30.33 13.44 -10.99
C TYR A 381 -31.60 14.14 -11.48
N LEU A 382 -31.83 15.41 -11.11
CA LEU A 382 -32.85 16.26 -11.73
C LEU A 382 -32.36 16.83 -13.08
N ALA A 383 -32.46 16.02 -14.14
CA ALA A 383 -32.70 16.43 -15.52
C ALA A 383 -31.72 17.42 -16.22
N TYR A 384 -30.44 17.53 -15.81
CA TYR A 384 -29.49 18.41 -16.51
C TYR A 384 -29.24 18.06 -18.00
N PRO A 385 -29.19 16.77 -18.44
CA PRO A 385 -29.08 16.43 -19.86
C PRO A 385 -30.31 16.89 -20.66
N ASN A 386 -31.49 16.82 -20.03
CA ASN A 386 -32.75 17.26 -20.65
C ASN A 386 -32.77 18.79 -20.80
N LEU A 387 -32.24 19.53 -19.82
CA LEU A 387 -32.10 20.98 -19.89
C LEU A 387 -31.15 21.38 -21.03
N CYS A 388 -29.99 20.76 -21.17
CA CYS A 388 -29.11 21.09 -22.30
C CYS A 388 -29.63 20.62 -23.63
N TYR A 389 -30.30 19.47 -23.68
CA TYR A 389 -31.04 19.03 -24.86
C TYR A 389 -32.05 20.10 -25.28
N SER A 390 -32.83 20.65 -24.36
CA SER A 390 -33.79 21.71 -24.67
C SER A 390 -33.13 22.98 -25.20
N ILE A 391 -31.98 23.41 -24.64
CA ILE A 391 -31.25 24.60 -25.11
C ILE A 391 -30.69 24.37 -26.53
N LEU A 392 -30.06 23.22 -26.76
CA LEU A 392 -29.45 22.90 -28.05
C LEU A 392 -30.52 22.68 -29.13
N ALA A 393 -31.64 22.03 -28.79
CA ALA A 393 -32.77 21.85 -29.70
C ALA A 393 -33.41 23.20 -30.05
N SER A 394 -33.67 24.06 -29.06
CA SER A 394 -34.19 25.41 -29.33
C SER A 394 -33.24 26.24 -30.21
N ASN A 395 -31.92 26.15 -30.00
CA ASN A 395 -30.95 26.84 -30.85
C ASN A 395 -30.95 26.35 -32.30
N GLU A 396 -31.23 25.05 -32.54
CA GLU A 396 -31.25 24.46 -33.87
C GLU A 396 -32.58 24.68 -34.61
N PHE A 397 -33.71 24.50 -33.93
CA PHE A 397 -35.04 24.45 -34.56
C PHE A 397 -35.80 25.80 -34.55
N THR A 398 -35.35 26.84 -33.84
CA THR A 398 -36.09 28.12 -33.80
C THR A 398 -35.99 28.87 -35.13
N ASP A 399 -37.13 29.30 -35.67
CA ASP A 399 -37.26 30.11 -36.89
C ASP A 399 -36.55 29.52 -38.13
N ILE A 400 -36.49 28.19 -38.23
CA ILE A 400 -36.03 27.47 -39.42
C ILE A 400 -37.19 26.72 -40.07
N ARG A 401 -37.20 26.69 -41.41
CA ARG A 401 -38.17 25.92 -42.20
C ARG A 401 -37.44 24.80 -42.92
N PHE A 402 -37.92 23.59 -42.74
CA PHE A 402 -37.41 22.40 -43.41
C PHE A 402 -38.12 22.18 -44.75
N THR A 403 -37.55 21.34 -45.62
CA THR A 403 -38.12 21.08 -46.94
C THR A 403 -39.44 20.32 -46.82
N CYS A 404 -40.52 20.98 -47.26
CA CYS A 404 -41.85 20.41 -47.27
C CYS A 404 -42.17 19.83 -48.67
N PRO A 405 -42.62 18.56 -48.78
CA PRO A 405 -42.97 17.95 -50.08
C PRO A 405 -44.01 18.73 -50.88
N TYR A 406 -44.97 19.39 -50.21
CA TYR A 406 -45.99 20.21 -50.85
C TYR A 406 -45.41 21.54 -51.38
N PHE A 407 -44.48 22.15 -50.65
CA PHE A 407 -43.77 23.36 -51.08
C PHE A 407 -42.89 23.09 -52.30
N GLU A 408 -42.23 21.93 -52.35
CA GLU A 408 -41.37 21.52 -53.47
C GLU A 408 -42.18 21.32 -54.77
N GLN A 409 -43.43 20.88 -54.66
CA GLN A 409 -44.33 20.67 -55.81
C GLN A 409 -45.05 21.94 -56.28
N THR A 410 -45.37 22.86 -55.37
CA THR A 410 -46.26 24.01 -55.66
C THR A 410 -45.59 25.38 -55.56
N GLY A 411 -44.41 25.47 -54.94
CA GLY A 411 -43.71 26.73 -54.65
C GLY A 411 -44.40 27.63 -53.62
N VAL A 412 -45.53 27.20 -53.04
CA VAL A 412 -46.34 27.97 -52.08
C VAL A 412 -46.29 27.30 -50.72
N TRP A 413 -45.97 28.07 -49.69
CA TRP A 413 -45.95 27.57 -48.31
C TRP A 413 -47.36 27.56 -47.73
N ASP A 414 -48.01 26.40 -47.70
CA ASP A 414 -49.31 26.20 -47.06
C ASP A 414 -49.14 25.83 -45.57
N PRO A 415 -49.65 26.66 -44.63
CA PRO A 415 -49.57 26.37 -43.19
C PRO A 415 -50.21 25.04 -42.78
N VAL A 416 -51.22 24.55 -43.52
CA VAL A 416 -51.93 23.30 -43.16
C VAL A 416 -51.12 22.07 -43.54
N GLN A 417 -50.51 22.05 -44.73
CA GLN A 417 -49.74 20.91 -45.22
C GLN A 417 -48.25 20.96 -44.82
N CYS A 418 -47.66 22.15 -44.74
CA CYS A 418 -46.25 22.33 -44.40
C CYS A 418 -45.98 22.69 -42.94
N GLY A 419 -47.02 22.92 -42.13
CA GLY A 419 -46.86 23.28 -40.71
C GLY A 419 -46.03 22.27 -39.90
N LYS A 420 -46.06 20.98 -40.25
CA LYS A 420 -45.25 19.94 -39.59
C LYS A 420 -43.74 20.05 -39.84
N TYR A 421 -43.32 20.77 -40.88
CA TYR A 421 -41.92 21.00 -41.26
C TYR A 421 -41.43 22.40 -40.82
N ASP A 422 -42.24 23.12 -40.05
CA ASP A 422 -41.87 24.39 -39.44
C ASP A 422 -41.19 24.14 -38.09
N GLY A 423 -39.98 24.68 -37.90
CA GLY A 423 -39.15 24.42 -36.72
C GLY A 423 -39.81 24.83 -35.40
N ASN A 424 -40.59 25.92 -35.40
CA ASN A 424 -41.36 26.36 -34.23
C ASN A 424 -42.51 25.38 -33.90
N THR A 425 -43.11 24.75 -34.92
CA THR A 425 -44.14 23.72 -34.74
C THR A 425 -43.52 22.41 -34.24
N ILE A 426 -42.32 22.04 -34.73
CA ILE A 426 -41.56 20.88 -34.24
C ILE A 426 -41.22 21.04 -32.75
N LEU A 427 -40.71 22.22 -32.36
CA LEU A 427 -40.39 22.52 -30.96
C LEU A 427 -41.59 22.34 -30.04
N VAL A 428 -42.75 22.91 -30.38
CA VAL A 428 -43.95 22.89 -29.51
C VAL A 428 -44.67 21.54 -29.52
N TYR A 429 -44.87 20.95 -30.70
CA TYR A 429 -45.78 19.80 -30.83
C TYR A 429 -45.08 18.44 -30.89
N GLN A 430 -43.82 18.39 -31.32
CA GLN A 430 -43.06 17.12 -31.37
C GLN A 430 -42.10 16.97 -30.19
N LEU A 431 -41.49 18.08 -29.74
CA LEU A 431 -40.47 18.08 -28.68
C LEU A 431 -41.00 18.56 -27.32
N ASP A 432 -42.23 19.09 -27.25
CA ASP A 432 -42.86 19.66 -26.04
C ASP A 432 -42.02 20.78 -25.37
N LEU A 433 -41.42 21.63 -26.20
CA LEU A 433 -40.56 22.75 -25.81
C LEU A 433 -41.22 24.12 -26.11
N LYS A 434 -40.96 25.12 -25.25
CA LYS A 434 -41.46 26.49 -25.45
C LYS A 434 -40.59 27.28 -26.43
N ILE A 435 -41.24 28.06 -27.31
CA ILE A 435 -40.59 28.95 -28.29
C ILE A 435 -39.89 30.10 -27.56
N ASN A 436 -38.64 30.43 -27.95
CA ASN A 436 -37.81 31.51 -27.40
C ASN A 436 -37.43 31.42 -25.91
N ASP A 437 -37.58 30.25 -25.28
CA ASP A 437 -37.27 30.06 -23.86
C ASP A 437 -35.82 29.58 -23.63
N TYR A 438 -34.83 30.00 -24.43
CA TYR A 438 -33.42 29.64 -24.22
C TYR A 438 -32.68 30.41 -23.09
N PRO A 439 -33.04 31.65 -22.67
CA PRO A 439 -32.35 32.32 -21.56
C PRO A 439 -32.77 31.79 -20.18
N LEU A 440 -33.97 31.21 -20.05
CA LEU A 440 -34.50 30.70 -18.79
C LEU A 440 -33.74 29.43 -18.33
N PRO A 441 -33.51 28.39 -19.16
CA PRO A 441 -32.69 27.21 -18.79
C PRO A 441 -31.23 27.55 -18.48
N ILE A 442 -30.68 28.59 -19.11
CA ILE A 442 -29.30 29.04 -18.87
C ILE A 442 -29.18 29.73 -17.52
N SER A 443 -30.15 30.59 -17.18
CA SER A 443 -30.24 31.15 -15.84
C SER A 443 -30.52 30.07 -14.78
N TYR A 444 -31.30 29.03 -15.09
CA TYR A 444 -31.44 27.85 -14.23
C TYR A 444 -30.13 27.07 -14.07
N MET A 445 -29.35 26.85 -15.13
CA MET A 445 -28.06 26.17 -15.06
C MET A 445 -27.03 26.96 -14.25
N ALA A 446 -26.96 28.28 -14.44
CA ALA A 446 -26.09 29.16 -13.68
C ALA A 446 -26.53 29.26 -12.21
N PHE A 447 -27.84 29.38 -11.95
CA PHE A 447 -28.41 29.37 -10.60
C PHE A 447 -28.19 28.03 -9.91
N TYR A 448 -28.32 26.92 -10.64
CA TYR A 448 -28.04 25.58 -10.14
C TYR A 448 -26.57 25.46 -9.75
N PHE A 449 -25.63 25.90 -10.60
CA PHE A 449 -24.20 25.88 -10.30
C PHE A 449 -23.84 26.75 -9.07
N ILE A 450 -24.32 27.99 -9.03
CA ILE A 450 -24.02 28.94 -7.93
C ILE A 450 -24.71 28.51 -6.62
N GLY A 451 -25.99 28.17 -6.68
CA GLY A 451 -26.78 27.67 -5.54
C GLY A 451 -26.23 26.34 -5.00
N PHE A 452 -25.71 25.49 -5.87
CA PHE A 452 -25.03 24.25 -5.48
C PHE A 452 -23.71 24.51 -4.75
N MET A 453 -22.89 25.45 -5.21
CA MET A 453 -21.66 25.83 -4.49
C MET A 453 -21.95 26.42 -3.11
N LEU A 454 -23.04 27.18 -2.98
CA LEU A 454 -23.52 27.72 -1.70
C LEU A 454 -24.06 26.64 -0.76
N THR A 455 -24.85 25.69 -1.26
CA THR A 455 -25.38 24.57 -0.44
C THR A 455 -24.29 23.58 -0.02
N ALA A 456 -23.33 23.28 -0.90
CA ALA A 456 -22.13 22.50 -0.57
C ALA A 456 -21.30 23.20 0.52
N TRP A 457 -21.17 24.53 0.45
CA TRP A 457 -20.53 25.32 1.51
C TRP A 457 -21.25 25.16 2.85
N VAL A 458 -22.58 25.27 2.88
CA VAL A 458 -23.37 25.08 4.12
C VAL A 458 -23.27 23.65 4.66
N ALA A 459 -23.39 22.63 3.81
CA ALA A 459 -23.31 21.23 4.22
C ALA A 459 -21.93 20.83 4.78
N LEU A 460 -20.84 21.34 4.17
CA LEU A 460 -19.47 21.07 4.61
C LEU A 460 -19.06 21.89 5.84
N SER A 461 -19.57 23.11 5.98
CA SER A 461 -19.34 23.95 7.17
C SER A 461 -20.11 23.47 8.40
N ALA A 462 -21.26 22.82 8.21
CA ALA A 462 -22.08 22.26 9.28
C ALA A 462 -21.69 20.82 9.69
N ASN A 463 -20.66 20.20 9.10
CA ASN A 463 -20.29 18.78 9.32
C ASN A 463 -21.44 17.77 9.11
N ILE A 464 -22.52 18.14 8.41
CA ILE A 464 -23.71 17.29 8.20
C ILE A 464 -23.41 16.14 7.24
N VAL A 465 -22.39 16.29 6.39
CA VAL A 465 -21.90 15.25 5.49
C VAL A 465 -20.42 15.00 5.80
N ASN A 466 -20.14 13.99 6.62
CA ASN A 466 -18.79 13.40 6.66
C ASN A 466 -18.62 12.58 5.38
N PRO A 467 -17.74 12.96 4.44
CA PRO A 467 -17.55 12.23 3.18
C PRO A 467 -16.99 10.81 3.38
N THR A 468 -16.53 10.47 4.59
CA THR A 468 -16.17 9.10 5.00
C THR A 468 -17.37 8.17 5.17
N ILE A 469 -18.61 8.67 5.27
CA ILE A 469 -19.80 7.85 5.54
C ILE A 469 -20.39 7.20 4.27
N MET A 470 -20.03 7.64 3.06
CA MET A 470 -20.53 7.00 1.83
C MET A 470 -19.76 5.75 1.40
N GLY A 471 -18.73 5.35 2.16
CA GLY A 471 -18.03 4.07 2.00
C GLY A 471 -18.19 3.11 3.18
N ALA A 472 -18.98 3.44 4.20
CA ALA A 472 -19.04 2.65 5.42
C ALA A 472 -20.45 2.53 6.03
N SER A 473 -20.93 1.29 5.98
CA SER A 473 -21.84 0.62 6.91
C SER A 473 -23.36 0.54 6.57
N PRO A 474 -23.97 -0.65 6.73
CA PRO A 474 -25.41 -0.86 6.70
C PRO A 474 -26.12 -0.37 7.98
N THR A 475 -25.57 0.64 8.67
CA THR A 475 -26.09 1.08 9.98
C THR A 475 -27.31 1.97 9.88
N LEU A 476 -27.58 2.63 8.75
CA LEU A 476 -28.78 3.46 8.59
C LEU A 476 -30.07 2.65 8.47
N LEU A 477 -30.00 1.41 7.94
CA LEU A 477 -31.14 0.49 7.94
C LEU A 477 -31.39 -0.06 9.36
N ASP A 478 -30.33 -0.35 10.12
CA ASP A 478 -30.44 -0.75 11.53
C ASP A 478 -30.91 0.38 12.44
N ILE A 479 -30.57 1.64 12.15
CA ILE A 479 -31.05 2.80 12.92
C ILE A 479 -32.53 3.09 12.61
N LEU A 480 -32.98 2.88 11.37
CA LEU A 480 -34.39 3.07 11.01
C LEU A 480 -35.27 1.90 11.49
N ILE A 481 -34.74 0.68 11.60
CA ILE A 481 -35.45 -0.47 12.18
C ILE A 481 -35.46 -0.40 13.72
N ASN A 482 -34.40 0.11 14.37
CA ASN A 482 -34.31 0.18 15.83
C ASN A 482 -35.02 1.38 16.48
N GLN A 483 -35.47 2.38 15.71
CA GLN A 483 -36.30 3.47 16.27
C GLN A 483 -37.79 3.12 16.43
N GLY A 484 -38.21 1.92 16.00
CA GLY A 484 -39.59 1.43 16.13
C GLY A 484 -39.90 0.63 17.41
N VAL A 485 -38.92 0.27 18.24
CA VAL A 485 -39.16 -0.59 19.43
C VAL A 485 -38.58 0.05 20.70
N LYS A 486 -39.13 1.22 21.06
CA LYS A 486 -39.14 1.72 22.45
C LYS A 486 -40.48 1.40 23.10
N LEU A 487 -40.68 0.13 23.40
CA LEU A 487 -41.73 -0.35 24.32
C LEU A 487 -41.22 -1.64 24.94
N PHE A 488 -40.42 -1.50 26.00
CA PHE A 488 -40.47 -2.27 27.26
C PHE A 488 -39.15 -2.12 28.01
N SER A 489 -39.19 -1.30 29.06
CA SER A 489 -38.25 -1.32 30.16
C SER A 489 -38.56 -2.51 31.07
N CYS A 490 -37.54 -3.29 31.46
CA CYS A 490 -37.28 -3.66 32.85
C CYS A 490 -36.17 -4.71 33.03
N ARG A 491 -35.31 -4.40 34.01
CA ARG A 491 -34.64 -5.28 34.98
C ARG A 491 -33.40 -6.09 34.57
N GLN A 492 -32.29 -5.64 35.15
CA GLN A 492 -31.38 -6.47 35.94
C GLN A 492 -32.12 -7.61 36.68
N ALA A 493 -31.88 -8.84 36.26
CA ALA A 493 -31.76 -10.05 37.08
C ALA A 493 -31.49 -11.21 36.10
N ILE A 494 -30.62 -12.15 36.50
CA ILE A 494 -30.14 -13.34 35.76
C ILE A 494 -28.69 -13.20 35.25
N VAL A 495 -27.80 -12.82 36.17
CA VAL A 495 -26.68 -13.72 36.49
C VAL A 495 -27.31 -14.90 37.22
N THR A 496 -26.85 -16.14 36.98
CA THR A 496 -27.21 -17.40 37.69
C THR A 496 -28.20 -18.38 37.01
N SER A 497 -28.05 -18.75 35.73
CA SER A 497 -28.72 -19.99 35.26
C SER A 497 -28.13 -20.81 34.09
N VAL A 498 -27.05 -20.40 33.40
CA VAL A 498 -26.53 -21.20 32.25
C VAL A 498 -25.16 -21.86 32.50
N ARG A 499 -24.61 -21.74 33.72
CA ARG A 499 -23.38 -22.44 34.14
C ARG A 499 -23.63 -23.81 34.79
N ARG A 500 -24.80 -24.42 34.57
CA ARG A 500 -25.20 -25.72 35.17
C ARG A 500 -25.91 -26.63 34.16
N THR A 501 -25.24 -27.01 33.07
CA THR A 501 -25.72 -28.18 32.27
C THR A 501 -24.69 -28.87 31.39
N PHE A 502 -23.39 -28.77 31.68
CA PHE A 502 -22.38 -29.66 31.06
C PHE A 502 -21.27 -30.04 32.05
N ALA A 503 -21.69 -30.49 33.23
CA ALA A 503 -20.83 -31.20 34.19
C ALA A 503 -21.62 -32.38 34.75
N ALA A 504 -21.58 -33.52 34.04
CA ALA A 504 -21.96 -34.84 34.56
C ALA A 504 -21.61 -35.94 33.54
N ALA A 505 -20.40 -36.52 33.62
CA ALA A 505 -20.09 -37.94 33.38
C ALA A 505 -18.57 -38.21 33.56
N LEU A 506 -18.23 -38.59 34.80
CA LEU A 506 -17.13 -39.42 35.38
C LEU A 506 -16.09 -40.13 34.45
N PRO A 507 -14.96 -40.67 35.00
CA PRO A 507 -14.27 -40.38 36.28
C PRO A 507 -12.74 -40.16 36.16
N ASP A 508 -12.17 -39.61 37.23
CA ASP A 508 -10.75 -39.59 37.58
C ASP A 508 -10.18 -41.01 37.70
N ASP A 509 -8.97 -41.21 37.17
CA ASP A 509 -7.96 -42.06 37.81
C ASP A 509 -6.57 -41.44 37.60
N SER A 510 -5.88 -41.28 38.71
CA SER A 510 -4.53 -40.75 38.90
C SER A 510 -3.46 -41.54 38.14
N LEU A 511 -2.39 -40.87 37.69
CA LEU A 511 -1.01 -41.09 38.19
C LEU A 511 0.00 -40.24 37.44
N ASP A 512 0.80 -39.50 38.22
CA ASP A 512 2.12 -39.01 37.86
C ASP A 512 2.97 -40.13 37.22
N ILE A 513 3.56 -39.89 36.04
CA ILE A 513 4.84 -40.43 35.56
C ILE A 513 5.26 -39.68 34.27
N GLU A 514 6.53 -39.25 34.25
CA GLU A 514 7.37 -38.84 33.11
C GLU A 514 7.24 -37.43 32.46
N LYS A 515 7.78 -36.45 33.19
CA LYS A 515 8.58 -35.36 32.61
C LYS A 515 9.91 -35.91 32.03
N ALA A 516 9.89 -36.51 30.83
CA ALA A 516 11.10 -36.72 30.03
C ALA A 516 10.86 -37.11 28.54
N HIS A 517 9.64 -37.49 28.13
CA HIS A 517 9.43 -38.12 26.81
C HIS A 517 8.64 -37.30 25.77
N LEU A 518 8.31 -36.03 26.05
CA LEU A 518 7.41 -35.23 25.20
C LEU A 518 8.09 -34.37 24.11
N LYS A 519 9.40 -34.51 23.88
CA LYS A 519 10.11 -33.77 22.80
C LYS A 519 10.12 -34.48 21.44
N GLU A 520 9.96 -35.81 21.40
CA GLU A 520 10.01 -36.56 20.13
C GLU A 520 8.62 -36.86 19.54
N THR A 521 7.57 -36.96 20.35
CA THR A 521 6.25 -37.40 19.85
C THR A 521 5.42 -36.31 19.15
N ARG A 522 5.72 -35.02 19.33
CA ARG A 522 4.94 -33.92 18.71
C ARG A 522 5.31 -33.63 17.25
N LEU A 523 6.53 -33.97 16.82
CA LEU A 523 6.95 -33.83 15.42
C LEU A 523 6.33 -34.91 14.51
N ASP A 524 6.00 -36.08 15.06
CA ASP A 524 5.45 -37.22 14.29
C ASP A 524 3.94 -37.16 14.07
N VAL A 525 3.19 -36.40 14.88
CA VAL A 525 1.74 -36.27 14.71
C VAL A 525 1.40 -35.26 13.60
N PHE A 526 2.22 -34.20 13.43
CA PHE A 526 2.00 -33.14 12.43
C PHE A 526 2.56 -33.46 11.03
N SER A 527 3.51 -34.39 10.93
CA SER A 527 4.10 -34.83 9.65
C SER A 527 3.18 -35.75 8.83
N ARG A 528 2.00 -36.12 9.35
CA ARG A 528 1.02 -36.97 8.63
C ARG A 528 0.27 -36.28 7.48
N GLY A 529 0.24 -34.94 7.44
CA GLY A 529 -0.57 -34.18 6.47
C GLY A 529 0.13 -33.84 5.13
N LEU A 530 1.46 -33.92 5.06
CA LEU A 530 2.21 -33.58 3.86
C LEU A 530 3.04 -34.78 3.40
N GLU A 531 2.78 -35.28 2.18
CA GLU A 531 3.62 -36.31 1.58
C GLU A 531 5.08 -35.83 1.51
N ARG A 532 6.00 -36.71 1.95
CA ARG A 532 7.45 -36.51 1.87
C ARG A 532 7.84 -36.54 0.39
N LYS A 533 8.31 -35.40 -0.13
CA LYS A 533 8.70 -35.28 -1.54
C LYS A 533 10.18 -35.57 -1.74
N ASP A 534 10.52 -35.91 -2.99
CA ASP A 534 11.91 -36.06 -3.43
C ASP A 534 12.70 -34.79 -3.05
N PRO A 535 13.78 -34.88 -2.27
CA PRO A 535 14.55 -33.72 -1.81
C PRO A 535 15.20 -33.02 -3.00
N VAL A 536 15.14 -31.68 -3.02
CA VAL A 536 15.70 -30.86 -4.12
C VAL A 536 16.69 -29.83 -3.59
N THR A 537 17.98 -30.09 -3.75
CA THR A 537 19.05 -29.14 -3.42
C THR A 537 19.28 -28.22 -4.62
N ILE A 538 19.45 -26.92 -4.36
CA ILE A 538 19.68 -25.93 -5.41
C ILE A 538 21.10 -25.39 -5.28
N ARG A 539 21.88 -25.45 -6.36
CA ARG A 539 23.25 -24.92 -6.43
C ARG A 539 23.34 -23.83 -7.49
N VAL A 540 23.99 -22.73 -7.15
CA VAL A 540 24.23 -21.60 -8.04
C VAL A 540 25.73 -21.43 -8.20
N GLU A 541 26.21 -21.39 -9.44
CA GLU A 541 27.61 -21.21 -9.79
C GLU A 541 27.78 -19.99 -10.72
N GLY A 542 28.55 -19.00 -10.25
CA GLY A 542 28.95 -17.82 -11.02
C GLY A 542 27.80 -16.98 -11.57
N LEU A 543 26.69 -16.86 -10.83
CA LEU A 543 25.50 -16.18 -11.33
C LEU A 543 25.73 -14.67 -11.44
N SER A 544 25.58 -14.16 -12.66
CA SER A 544 25.66 -12.73 -12.98
C SER A 544 24.46 -12.29 -13.80
N LEU A 545 23.83 -11.19 -13.38
CA LEU A 545 22.62 -10.64 -14.00
C LEU A 545 22.85 -9.22 -14.49
N TYR A 546 22.40 -8.94 -15.71
CA TYR A 546 22.54 -7.65 -16.36
C TYR A 546 21.19 -7.13 -16.86
N VAL A 547 20.92 -5.84 -16.64
CA VAL A 547 19.74 -5.12 -17.14
C VAL A 547 20.19 -4.04 -18.12
N PHE A 548 19.49 -3.92 -19.24
CA PHE A 548 19.64 -2.79 -20.14
C PHE A 548 18.74 -1.63 -19.70
N ILE A 549 19.35 -0.51 -19.30
CA ILE A 549 18.62 0.71 -18.99
C ILE A 549 18.71 1.62 -20.22
N SER A 550 17.57 1.86 -20.88
CA SER A 550 17.44 2.91 -21.90
C SER A 550 17.12 4.24 -21.22
N ARG A 551 18.03 5.21 -21.29
CA ARG A 551 17.79 6.57 -20.78
C ARG A 551 17.44 7.49 -21.95
N PHE A 552 16.24 8.04 -21.94
CA PHE A 552 15.82 9.03 -22.94
C PHE A 552 16.28 10.42 -22.46
N SER A 553 17.29 10.99 -23.11
CA SER A 553 17.83 12.32 -22.78
C SER A 553 17.41 13.32 -23.84
N TRP A 554 16.78 14.43 -23.43
CA TRP A 554 16.45 15.55 -24.31
C TRP A 554 17.53 16.62 -24.14
N SER A 555 18.19 17.04 -25.22
CA SER A 555 19.05 18.22 -25.24
C SER A 555 18.47 19.25 -26.20
N LEU A 556 18.25 20.46 -25.70
CA LEU A 556 17.61 21.57 -26.40
C LEU A 556 18.68 22.54 -26.93
N SER A 557 19.56 22.04 -27.79
CA SER A 557 20.57 22.87 -28.46
C SER A 557 20.75 22.40 -29.90
N GLY A 558 20.19 23.17 -30.83
CA GLY A 558 20.47 23.09 -32.27
C GLY A 558 19.75 21.94 -33.00
N ILE A 559 18.89 22.32 -33.93
CA ILE A 559 18.19 21.44 -34.88
C ILE A 559 19.22 20.80 -35.83
N THR A 560 19.89 19.73 -35.37
CA THR A 560 20.45 18.59 -36.13
C THR A 560 21.53 17.89 -35.29
N LYS A 561 21.25 16.69 -34.76
CA LYS A 561 22.15 15.50 -34.71
C LYS A 561 21.74 14.47 -33.63
N TYR A 562 21.56 13.23 -34.09
CA TYR A 562 21.64 11.94 -33.38
C TYR A 562 20.80 11.74 -32.12
N LEU A 563 19.69 11.00 -32.30
CA LEU A 563 19.07 10.17 -31.25
C LEU A 563 20.07 9.11 -30.78
N ARG A 564 20.93 9.44 -29.81
CA ARG A 564 21.85 8.48 -29.21
C ARG A 564 21.11 7.72 -28.11
N ASN A 565 20.54 6.58 -28.47
CA ASN A 565 20.01 5.60 -27.52
C ASN A 565 21.19 4.96 -26.78
N GLU A 566 21.72 5.63 -25.75
CA GLU A 566 22.74 5.03 -24.89
C GLU A 566 22.08 3.95 -24.02
N LYS A 567 22.13 2.70 -24.50
CA LYS A 567 21.83 1.52 -23.69
C LYS A 567 22.98 1.33 -22.71
N ARG A 568 22.79 1.67 -21.44
CA ARG A 568 23.76 1.34 -20.39
C ARG A 568 23.37 0.01 -19.75
N GLU A 569 24.31 -0.93 -19.76
CA GLU A 569 24.17 -2.21 -19.07
C GLU A 569 24.50 -2.00 -17.59
N LYS A 570 23.54 -2.30 -16.72
CA LYS A 570 23.73 -2.29 -15.27
C LYS A 570 23.76 -3.73 -14.78
N GLN A 571 24.87 -4.11 -14.16
CA GLN A 571 24.99 -5.41 -13.50
C GLN A 571 24.30 -5.36 -12.14
N LEU A 572 23.37 -6.29 -11.90
CA LEU A 572 22.60 -6.42 -10.67
C LEU A 572 23.18 -7.45 -9.71
N LEU A 573 23.67 -8.59 -10.23
CA LEU A 573 24.37 -9.64 -9.47
C LEU A 573 25.73 -9.91 -10.11
N LYS A 574 26.73 -10.20 -9.27
CA LYS A 574 28.14 -10.37 -9.65
C LYS A 574 28.68 -11.67 -9.07
N ASP A 575 28.89 -12.65 -9.95
CA ASP A 575 29.58 -13.93 -9.63
C ASP A 575 29.09 -14.56 -8.31
N VAL A 576 27.76 -14.70 -8.18
CA VAL A 576 27.14 -15.22 -6.95
C VAL A 576 27.19 -16.74 -6.96
N ASP A 577 27.84 -17.30 -5.95
CA ASP A 577 27.95 -18.74 -5.68
C ASP A 577 27.28 -19.07 -4.34
N VAL A 578 26.20 -19.86 -4.38
CA VAL A 578 25.39 -20.21 -3.20
C VAL A 578 24.78 -21.60 -3.32
N VAL A 579 24.53 -22.25 -2.19
CA VAL A 579 23.85 -23.56 -2.10
C VAL A 579 22.64 -23.45 -1.18
N PHE A 580 21.54 -24.08 -1.57
CA PHE A 580 20.33 -24.23 -0.77
C PHE A 580 20.04 -25.73 -0.57
N PRO A 581 20.45 -26.30 0.58
CA PRO A 581 20.29 -27.72 0.87
C PRO A 581 18.82 -28.14 1.03
N ALA A 582 18.52 -29.39 0.67
CA ALA A 582 17.19 -29.95 0.85
C ALA A 582 16.84 -30.21 2.33
N GLY A 583 15.58 -29.95 2.70
CA GLY A 583 15.08 -30.17 4.07
C GLY A 583 15.51 -29.11 5.09
N GLU A 584 16.29 -28.11 4.67
CA GLU A 584 16.77 -27.03 5.52
C GLU A 584 16.09 -25.69 5.18
N LEU A 585 16.03 -24.80 6.17
CA LEU A 585 15.52 -23.45 6.05
C LEU A 585 16.69 -22.46 5.89
N THR A 586 16.77 -21.82 4.73
CA THR A 586 17.84 -20.86 4.40
C THR A 586 17.32 -19.41 4.38
N ALA A 587 17.96 -18.53 5.14
CA ALA A 587 17.70 -17.09 5.12
C ALA A 587 18.68 -16.34 4.20
N ILE A 588 18.15 -15.54 3.27
CA ILE A 588 18.92 -14.58 2.48
C ILE A 588 18.83 -13.20 3.14
N LEU A 589 19.96 -12.73 3.64
CA LEU A 589 20.13 -11.45 4.31
C LEU A 589 20.89 -10.46 3.42
N GLY A 590 20.67 -9.17 3.66
CA GLY A 590 21.39 -8.08 2.98
C GLY A 590 20.62 -6.77 3.08
N GLY A 591 21.32 -5.64 2.92
CA GLY A 591 20.69 -4.31 2.91
C GLY A 591 19.68 -4.12 1.76
N SER A 592 18.93 -3.01 1.77
CA SER A 592 18.11 -2.62 0.62
C SER A 592 19.00 -2.44 -0.62
N GLY A 593 18.53 -2.95 -1.77
CA GLY A 593 19.29 -2.90 -3.02
C GLY A 593 20.47 -3.88 -3.14
N ALA A 594 20.70 -4.77 -2.17
CA ALA A 594 21.74 -5.81 -2.25
C ALA A 594 21.46 -6.91 -3.30
N GLY A 595 20.25 -6.97 -3.86
CA GLY A 595 19.87 -7.94 -4.89
C GLY A 595 19.19 -9.21 -4.38
N LYS A 596 18.69 -9.22 -3.14
CA LYS A 596 17.96 -10.35 -2.51
C LYS A 596 16.80 -10.88 -3.38
N THR A 597 15.82 -10.02 -3.67
CA THR A 597 14.67 -10.37 -4.52
C THR A 597 15.09 -10.62 -5.96
N THR A 598 16.17 -9.96 -6.43
CA THR A 598 16.75 -10.22 -7.76
C THR A 598 17.30 -11.64 -7.85
N LEU A 599 17.98 -12.13 -6.81
CA LEU A 599 18.48 -13.51 -6.72
C LEU A 599 17.31 -14.50 -6.72
N LEU A 600 16.28 -14.28 -5.90
CA LEU A 600 15.08 -15.12 -5.90
C LEU A 600 14.40 -15.17 -7.28
N ASN A 601 14.22 -14.02 -7.92
CA ASN A 601 13.60 -13.95 -9.24
C ASN A 601 14.45 -14.62 -10.33
N ALA A 602 15.78 -14.59 -10.20
CA ALA A 602 16.69 -15.26 -11.12
C ALA A 602 16.63 -16.78 -10.98
N LEU A 603 16.62 -17.29 -9.74
CA LEU A 603 16.44 -18.72 -9.45
C LEU A 603 15.16 -19.28 -10.07
N LEU A 604 14.11 -18.45 -10.09
CA LEU A 604 12.80 -18.83 -10.61
C LEU A 604 12.57 -18.50 -12.09
N HIS A 605 13.58 -17.96 -12.81
CA HIS A 605 13.43 -17.46 -14.17
C HIS A 605 12.25 -16.47 -14.36
N ARG A 606 11.95 -15.68 -13.32
CA ARG A 606 10.88 -14.65 -13.32
C ARG A 606 11.36 -13.28 -13.76
N ALA A 607 12.60 -13.20 -14.24
CA ALA A 607 13.21 -12.00 -14.79
C ALA A 607 12.46 -11.52 -16.06
N SER A 608 12.20 -10.22 -16.17
CA SER A 608 11.67 -9.58 -17.38
C SER A 608 12.51 -9.92 -18.62
N SER A 609 11.91 -9.91 -19.81
CA SER A 609 12.53 -10.25 -21.11
C SER A 609 13.84 -9.50 -21.42
N ASP A 610 14.09 -8.38 -20.75
CA ASP A 610 15.25 -7.50 -20.98
C ASP A 610 16.47 -7.84 -20.10
N LEU A 611 16.41 -8.91 -19.30
CA LEU A 611 17.49 -9.37 -18.42
C LEU A 611 18.36 -10.43 -19.11
N LYS A 612 19.69 -10.23 -19.08
CA LYS A 612 20.67 -11.26 -19.47
C LYS A 612 21.22 -11.95 -18.23
N MET A 613 21.11 -13.27 -18.20
CA MET A 613 21.67 -14.12 -17.15
C MET A 613 22.91 -14.86 -17.67
N LYS A 614 23.99 -14.84 -16.88
CA LYS A 614 25.19 -15.65 -17.06
C LYS A 614 25.42 -16.48 -15.78
N GLY A 615 26.05 -17.63 -15.90
CA GLY A 615 26.25 -18.58 -14.81
C GLY A 615 25.38 -19.83 -14.97
N ASN A 616 25.48 -20.74 -14.01
CA ASN A 616 24.76 -22.01 -14.02
C ASN A 616 23.96 -22.18 -12.73
N ILE A 617 22.70 -22.59 -12.87
CA ILE A 617 21.82 -22.95 -11.76
C ILE A 617 21.51 -24.43 -11.88
N TYR A 618 21.78 -25.20 -10.83
CA TYR A 618 21.51 -26.62 -10.77
C TYR A 618 20.39 -26.86 -9.77
N PHE A 619 19.41 -27.67 -10.17
CA PHE A 619 18.46 -28.28 -9.25
C PHE A 619 18.81 -29.77 -9.25
N ASN A 620 19.32 -30.27 -8.12
CA ASN A 620 20.03 -31.56 -8.05
C ASN A 620 21.08 -31.66 -9.17
N ASP A 621 21.04 -32.73 -9.98
CA ASP A 621 21.97 -32.96 -11.08
C ASP A 621 21.54 -32.25 -12.39
N THR A 622 20.38 -31.58 -12.41
CA THR A 622 19.84 -30.92 -13.60
C THR A 622 20.36 -29.49 -13.75
N LYS A 623 21.22 -29.27 -14.76
CA LYS A 623 21.77 -27.95 -15.10
C LYS A 623 20.77 -27.08 -15.86
N ASN A 624 20.61 -25.83 -15.43
CA ASN A 624 19.76 -24.79 -16.01
C ASN A 624 18.37 -25.30 -16.42
N PRO A 625 17.53 -25.74 -15.45
CA PRO A 625 16.23 -26.32 -15.75
C PRO A 625 15.31 -25.31 -16.45
N SER A 626 14.51 -25.80 -17.39
CA SER A 626 13.51 -24.97 -18.08
C SER A 626 12.47 -24.38 -17.12
N LEU A 627 11.91 -23.22 -17.46
CA LEU A 627 10.87 -22.54 -16.66
C LEU A 627 9.70 -23.47 -16.27
N ARG A 628 9.32 -24.41 -17.16
CA ARG A 628 8.25 -25.39 -16.88
C ARG A 628 8.61 -26.36 -15.75
N MET A 629 9.85 -26.83 -15.73
CA MET A 629 10.32 -27.74 -14.67
C MET A 629 10.39 -27.01 -13.33
N ILE A 630 10.92 -25.78 -13.33
CA ILE A 630 11.01 -24.95 -12.13
C ILE A 630 9.62 -24.70 -11.55
N ASN A 631 8.67 -24.22 -12.36
CA ASN A 631 7.29 -23.97 -11.90
C ASN A 631 6.56 -25.25 -11.43
N GLY A 632 6.99 -26.42 -11.88
CA GLY A 632 6.43 -27.71 -11.45
C GLY A 632 6.92 -28.18 -10.09
N VAL A 633 8.11 -27.76 -9.66
CA VAL A 633 8.72 -28.16 -8.38
C VAL A 633 8.77 -27.05 -7.34
N SER A 634 8.66 -25.79 -7.76
CA SER A 634 8.79 -24.63 -6.88
C SER A 634 7.53 -23.80 -6.76
N ALA A 635 7.39 -23.11 -5.64
CA ALA A 635 6.39 -22.06 -5.47
C ALA A 635 7.00 -20.79 -4.88
N TYR A 636 6.38 -19.66 -5.18
CA TYR A 636 6.84 -18.34 -4.76
C TYR A 636 5.76 -17.57 -4.03
N VAL A 637 6.09 -17.13 -2.82
CA VAL A 637 5.27 -16.23 -2.01
C VAL A 637 5.84 -14.81 -2.18
N ARG A 638 5.00 -13.89 -2.68
CA ARG A 638 5.41 -12.48 -2.90
C ARG A 638 5.45 -11.73 -1.57
N GLN A 639 6.14 -10.59 -1.55
CA GLN A 639 6.17 -9.70 -0.39
C GLN A 639 4.78 -9.21 0.02
N ASP A 640 3.98 -8.71 -0.93
CA ASP A 640 2.65 -8.15 -0.63
C ASP A 640 1.55 -9.20 -0.73
N ASP A 641 0.65 -9.21 0.26
CA ASP A 641 -0.54 -10.08 0.29
C ASP A 641 -1.80 -9.40 -0.32
N ASN A 642 -1.65 -8.21 -0.92
CA ASN A 642 -2.75 -7.43 -1.51
C ASN A 642 -3.43 -8.10 -2.72
N PHE A 643 -2.88 -9.22 -3.21
CA PHE A 643 -3.52 -10.03 -4.25
C PHE A 643 -4.62 -10.95 -3.71
N LEU A 644 -4.71 -11.13 -2.38
CA LEU A 644 -5.77 -11.91 -1.76
C LEU A 644 -7.10 -11.16 -1.88
N LEU A 645 -8.17 -11.88 -2.20
CA LEU A 645 -9.51 -11.28 -2.29
C LEU A 645 -10.07 -11.04 -0.90
N SER A 646 -10.25 -9.78 -0.56
CA SER A 646 -10.59 -9.31 0.78
C SER A 646 -11.95 -9.77 1.30
N HIS A 647 -12.88 -10.10 0.40
CA HIS A 647 -14.24 -10.52 0.74
C HIS A 647 -14.40 -12.03 0.86
N LEU A 648 -13.42 -12.83 0.44
CA LEU A 648 -13.46 -14.28 0.61
C LEU A 648 -12.97 -14.67 2.00
N THR A 649 -13.47 -15.79 2.50
CA THR A 649 -12.94 -16.43 3.70
C THR A 649 -11.60 -17.11 3.41
N VAL A 650 -10.85 -17.41 4.48
CA VAL A 650 -9.60 -18.19 4.39
C VAL A 650 -9.84 -19.54 3.71
N ARG A 651 -10.87 -20.27 4.15
CA ARG A 651 -11.24 -21.59 3.64
C ARG A 651 -11.61 -21.53 2.16
N GLU A 652 -12.48 -20.59 1.76
CA GLU A 652 -12.87 -20.42 0.35
C GLU A 652 -11.66 -20.11 -0.53
N THR A 653 -10.76 -19.24 -0.07
CA THR A 653 -9.57 -18.85 -0.84
C THR A 653 -8.66 -20.05 -1.12
N LEU A 654 -8.41 -20.89 -0.12
CA LEU A 654 -7.61 -22.11 -0.29
C LEU A 654 -8.33 -23.16 -1.13
N GLN A 655 -9.65 -23.32 -0.98
CA GLN A 655 -10.47 -24.22 -1.81
C GLN A 655 -10.43 -23.82 -3.29
N TYR A 656 -10.62 -22.53 -3.61
CA TYR A 656 -10.51 -22.05 -4.99
C TYR A 656 -9.11 -22.28 -5.55
N ALA A 657 -8.06 -22.06 -4.77
CA ALA A 657 -6.70 -22.36 -5.18
C ALA A 657 -6.50 -23.85 -5.48
N ALA A 658 -7.02 -24.74 -4.63
CA ALA A 658 -6.95 -26.19 -4.79
C ALA A 658 -7.69 -26.68 -6.03
N GLU A 659 -8.91 -26.18 -6.26
CA GLU A 659 -9.70 -26.57 -7.43
C GLU A 659 -9.04 -26.15 -8.75
N LEU A 660 -8.34 -25.01 -8.77
CA LEU A 660 -7.66 -24.47 -9.96
C LEU A 660 -6.27 -25.06 -10.21
N LYS A 661 -5.51 -25.38 -9.16
CA LYS A 661 -4.08 -25.77 -9.26
C LYS A 661 -3.81 -27.27 -9.07
N MET A 662 -4.61 -27.99 -8.27
CA MET A 662 -4.36 -29.42 -8.02
C MET A 662 -4.80 -30.29 -9.20
N ASP A 663 -4.17 -31.47 -9.34
CA ASP A 663 -4.46 -32.47 -10.38
C ASP A 663 -5.97 -32.76 -10.51
N HIS A 664 -6.41 -32.97 -11.74
CA HIS A 664 -7.80 -33.25 -12.10
C HIS A 664 -8.24 -34.67 -11.77
N SER A 665 -7.31 -35.59 -11.53
CA SER A 665 -7.60 -36.95 -11.05
C SER A 665 -8.25 -36.95 -9.66
N LEU A 666 -7.97 -35.93 -8.84
CA LEU A 666 -8.50 -35.81 -7.49
C LEU A 666 -9.94 -35.33 -7.48
N THR A 667 -10.77 -36.00 -6.68
CA THR A 667 -12.16 -35.60 -6.43
C THR A 667 -12.21 -34.30 -5.63
N LYS A 668 -13.32 -33.56 -5.75
CA LYS A 668 -13.53 -32.31 -4.99
C LYS A 668 -13.37 -32.51 -3.48
N GLN A 669 -13.87 -33.63 -2.96
CA GLN A 669 -13.78 -33.97 -1.54
C GLN A 669 -12.34 -34.25 -1.09
N GLN A 670 -11.52 -34.92 -1.91
CA GLN A 670 -10.09 -35.10 -1.63
C GLN A 670 -9.33 -33.77 -1.64
N LYS A 671 -9.64 -32.88 -2.59
CA LYS A 671 -9.05 -31.54 -2.65
C LYS A 671 -9.40 -30.72 -1.41
N HIS A 672 -10.66 -30.79 -0.96
CA HIS A 672 -11.10 -30.11 0.25
C HIS A 672 -10.46 -30.70 1.51
N GLY A 673 -10.30 -32.02 1.58
CA GLY A 673 -9.55 -32.67 2.66
C GLY A 673 -8.12 -32.14 2.79
N LYS A 674 -7.38 -32.07 1.66
CA LYS A 674 -6.03 -31.48 1.64
C LYS A 674 -6.01 -30.00 2.06
N VAL A 675 -7.07 -29.25 1.77
CA VAL A 675 -7.17 -27.84 2.22
C VAL A 675 -7.32 -27.77 3.74
N GLU A 676 -8.08 -28.68 4.37
CA GLU A 676 -8.17 -28.76 5.83
C GLU A 676 -6.81 -29.08 6.47
N ASP A 677 -6.07 -30.02 5.89
CA ASP A 677 -4.72 -30.37 6.36
C ASP A 677 -3.77 -29.17 6.31
N ILE A 678 -3.87 -28.33 5.25
CA ILE A 678 -3.09 -27.09 5.12
C ILE A 678 -3.53 -26.04 6.14
N ILE A 679 -4.84 -25.91 6.40
CA ILE A 679 -5.36 -24.97 7.43
C ILE A 679 -4.83 -25.35 8.81
N ASP A 680 -4.81 -26.64 9.13
CA ASP A 680 -4.30 -27.15 10.40
C ASP A 680 -2.79 -26.97 10.51
N LEU A 681 -2.02 -27.30 9.47
CA LEU A 681 -0.57 -27.10 9.41
C LEU A 681 -0.17 -25.64 9.67
N LEU A 682 -0.94 -24.70 9.13
CA LEU A 682 -0.66 -23.26 9.24
C LEU A 682 -1.25 -22.63 10.49
N GLY A 683 -1.91 -23.40 11.37
CA GLY A 683 -2.57 -22.88 12.57
C GLY A 683 -3.63 -21.82 12.24
N LEU A 684 -4.43 -22.06 11.18
CA LEU A 684 -5.47 -21.15 10.70
C LEU A 684 -6.89 -21.59 11.07
N ARG A 685 -7.04 -22.64 11.88
CA ARG A 685 -8.33 -23.27 12.19
C ARG A 685 -9.35 -22.30 12.79
N GLU A 686 -8.92 -21.42 13.69
CA GLU A 686 -9.79 -20.43 14.34
C GLU A 686 -10.28 -19.33 13.40
N CYS A 687 -9.51 -19.01 12.35
CA CYS A 687 -9.87 -17.97 11.38
C CYS A 687 -10.27 -18.51 10.01
N ALA A 688 -10.48 -19.83 9.88
CA ALA A 688 -10.79 -20.49 8.61
C ALA A 688 -12.04 -19.91 7.93
N ASP A 689 -13.06 -19.58 8.71
CA ASP A 689 -14.35 -19.05 8.23
C ASP A 689 -14.44 -17.52 8.38
N VAL A 690 -13.33 -16.85 8.70
CA VAL A 690 -13.22 -15.39 8.77
C VAL A 690 -12.80 -14.85 7.41
N ILE A 691 -13.37 -13.70 7.01
CA ILE A 691 -12.97 -13.00 5.78
C ILE A 691 -11.51 -12.53 5.85
N ILE A 692 -10.80 -12.56 4.73
CA ILE A 692 -9.39 -12.13 4.66
C ILE A 692 -9.25 -10.65 5.02
N GLY A 693 -10.16 -9.80 4.52
CA GLY A 693 -10.14 -8.36 4.73
C GLY A 693 -9.05 -7.61 3.95
N ASN A 694 -9.05 -6.29 4.08
CA ASN A 694 -8.03 -5.36 3.58
C ASN A 694 -7.97 -4.12 4.50
N GLU A 695 -7.31 -3.05 4.06
CA GLU A 695 -7.24 -1.79 4.82
C GLU A 695 -8.62 -1.16 5.07
N SER A 696 -9.62 -1.45 4.23
CA SER A 696 -10.97 -0.89 4.33
C SER A 696 -11.98 -1.82 5.02
N VAL A 697 -11.76 -3.14 4.95
CA VAL A 697 -12.64 -4.17 5.50
C VAL A 697 -11.87 -4.97 6.54
N LYS A 698 -12.26 -4.84 7.80
CA LYS A 698 -11.65 -5.60 8.90
C LYS A 698 -11.83 -7.10 8.66
N GLY A 699 -10.73 -7.85 8.71
CA GLY A 699 -10.71 -9.30 8.53
C GLY A 699 -9.58 -9.95 9.31
N CYS A 700 -8.92 -10.92 8.69
CA CYS A 700 -7.76 -11.62 9.24
C CYS A 700 -6.61 -10.65 9.62
N SER A 701 -5.87 -11.00 10.67
CA SER A 701 -4.66 -10.26 11.06
C SER A 701 -3.58 -10.33 9.98
N GLY A 702 -2.61 -9.42 10.00
CA GLY A 702 -1.48 -9.44 9.06
C GLY A 702 -0.79 -10.80 8.98
N GLY A 703 -0.52 -11.42 10.13
CA GLY A 703 0.09 -12.75 10.19
C GLY A 703 -0.78 -13.87 9.66
N GLN A 704 -2.08 -13.82 9.96
CA GLN A 704 -3.03 -14.78 9.42
C GLN A 704 -3.06 -14.67 7.89
N ARG A 705 -3.16 -13.45 7.32
CA ARG A 705 -3.10 -13.23 5.87
C ARG A 705 -1.79 -13.76 5.27
N ARG A 706 -0.67 -13.57 5.97
CA ARG A 706 0.63 -14.09 5.54
C ARG A 706 0.66 -15.61 5.47
N ARG A 707 0.13 -16.28 6.49
CA ARG A 707 0.01 -17.74 6.50
C ARG A 707 -0.93 -18.23 5.40
N VAL A 708 -2.04 -17.53 5.13
CA VAL A 708 -2.95 -17.83 4.00
C VAL A 708 -2.23 -17.73 2.65
N SER A 709 -1.42 -16.68 2.46
CA SER A 709 -0.57 -16.47 1.27
C SER A 709 0.40 -17.64 1.04
N ILE A 710 1.02 -18.14 2.12
CA ILE A 710 1.85 -19.36 2.10
C ILE A 710 1.00 -20.59 1.75
N GLY A 711 -0.17 -20.78 2.39
CA GLY A 711 -1.08 -21.89 2.14
C GLY A 711 -1.53 -22.00 0.69
N MET A 712 -1.81 -20.88 0.03
CA MET A 712 -2.19 -20.83 -1.37
C MET A 712 -1.10 -21.38 -2.33
N GLN A 713 0.17 -21.33 -1.89
CA GLN A 713 1.29 -21.93 -2.60
C GLN A 713 1.54 -23.39 -2.18
N LEU A 714 1.24 -23.75 -0.94
CA LEU A 714 1.37 -25.13 -0.44
C LEU A 714 0.34 -26.09 -1.04
N VAL A 715 -0.78 -25.59 -1.56
CA VAL A 715 -1.80 -26.36 -2.28
C VAL A 715 -1.22 -27.24 -3.40
N THR A 716 -0.15 -26.83 -4.07
CA THR A 716 0.52 -27.64 -5.11
C THR A 716 1.60 -28.56 -4.57
N GLU A 717 1.78 -28.60 -3.25
CA GLU A 717 2.81 -29.34 -2.54
C GLU A 717 4.20 -29.16 -3.19
N PRO A 718 4.73 -27.93 -3.29
CA PRO A 718 6.02 -27.70 -3.92
C PRO A 718 7.15 -28.39 -3.15
N ALA A 719 8.19 -28.84 -3.87
CA ALA A 719 9.43 -29.36 -3.27
C ALA A 719 10.35 -28.23 -2.81
N CYS A 720 10.32 -27.09 -3.52
CA CYS A 720 11.05 -25.87 -3.16
C CYS A 720 10.07 -24.72 -2.89
N LEU A 721 10.19 -24.07 -1.73
CA LEU A 721 9.37 -22.92 -1.38
C LEU A 721 10.24 -21.67 -1.25
N PHE A 722 9.95 -20.67 -2.06
CA PHE A 722 10.65 -19.38 -2.04
C PHE A 722 9.72 -18.30 -1.46
N LEU A 723 10.19 -17.56 -0.48
CA LEU A 723 9.42 -16.49 0.17
C LEU A 723 10.18 -15.17 0.13
N ASP A 724 9.52 -14.14 -0.37
CA ASP A 724 10.08 -12.80 -0.38
C ASP A 724 9.59 -12.03 0.86
N GLU A 725 10.50 -11.79 1.80
CA GLU A 725 10.26 -11.05 3.05
C GLU A 725 9.04 -11.52 3.86
N PRO A 726 8.94 -12.82 4.25
CA PRO A 726 7.77 -13.38 4.92
C PRO A 726 7.40 -12.70 6.24
N THR A 727 8.32 -12.01 6.90
CA THR A 727 8.13 -11.39 8.21
C THR A 727 7.84 -9.88 8.15
N THR A 728 7.83 -9.27 6.96
CA THR A 728 7.64 -7.82 6.82
C THR A 728 6.23 -7.40 7.22
N GLY A 729 6.12 -6.33 8.02
CA GLY A 729 4.85 -5.79 8.50
C GLY A 729 4.15 -6.62 9.58
N LEU A 730 4.83 -7.62 10.14
CA LEU A 730 4.33 -8.42 11.26
C LEU A 730 4.93 -7.97 12.59
N ASP A 731 4.16 -8.10 13.66
CA ASP A 731 4.70 -8.08 15.02
C ASP A 731 5.65 -9.27 15.23
N ALA A 732 6.49 -9.16 16.24
CA ALA A 732 7.59 -10.09 16.44
C ALA A 732 7.16 -11.53 16.74
N LEU A 733 6.12 -11.69 17.56
CA LEU A 733 5.63 -13.01 17.97
C LEU A 733 4.97 -13.71 16.79
N THR A 734 4.17 -12.97 16.03
CA THR A 734 3.56 -13.47 14.80
C THR A 734 4.61 -13.81 13.74
N ALA A 735 5.65 -12.98 13.59
CA ALA A 735 6.77 -13.25 12.68
C ALA A 735 7.50 -14.55 13.06
N LYS A 736 7.77 -14.76 14.36
CA LYS A 736 8.35 -16.00 14.89
C LYS A 736 7.48 -17.21 14.56
N ALA A 737 6.17 -17.13 14.80
CA ALA A 737 5.23 -18.20 14.49
C ALA A 737 5.26 -18.57 12.99
N VAL A 738 5.33 -17.57 12.09
CA VAL A 738 5.48 -17.81 10.64
C VAL A 738 6.78 -18.54 10.34
N VAL A 739 7.91 -18.11 10.90
CA VAL A 739 9.22 -18.76 10.64
C VAL A 739 9.28 -20.17 11.22
N LEU A 740 8.70 -20.42 12.39
CA LEU A 740 8.56 -21.78 12.94
C LEU A 740 7.73 -22.68 12.03
N THR A 741 6.65 -22.15 11.45
CA THR A 741 5.84 -22.88 10.45
C THR A 741 6.69 -23.19 9.20
N LEU A 742 7.51 -22.26 8.73
CA LEU A 742 8.45 -22.49 7.63
C LEU A 742 9.49 -23.56 7.96
N LYS A 743 10.00 -23.58 9.19
CA LYS A 743 10.93 -24.60 9.67
C LYS A 743 10.28 -25.98 9.70
N GLN A 744 9.01 -26.09 10.10
CA GLN A 744 8.24 -27.32 10.03
C GLN A 744 8.03 -27.78 8.57
N ILE A 745 7.74 -26.86 7.66
CA ILE A 745 7.65 -27.14 6.23
C ILE A 745 8.99 -27.64 5.69
N ALA A 746 10.11 -27.03 6.09
CA ALA A 746 11.45 -27.50 5.70
C ALA A 746 11.73 -28.92 6.22
N ALA A 747 11.44 -29.18 7.50
CA ALA A 747 11.66 -30.47 8.15
C ALA A 747 10.93 -31.66 7.46
N SER A 748 9.87 -31.38 6.70
CA SER A 748 9.19 -32.38 5.87
C SER A 748 9.97 -32.82 4.61
N GLY A 749 11.21 -32.33 4.44
CA GLY A 749 12.11 -32.63 3.30
C GLY A 749 12.06 -31.60 2.18
N ARG A 750 11.44 -30.44 2.41
CA ARG A 750 11.30 -29.35 1.41
C ARG A 750 12.43 -28.34 1.56
N THR A 751 12.86 -27.77 0.45
CA THR A 751 13.88 -26.70 0.44
C THR A 751 13.17 -25.37 0.60
N VAL A 752 13.36 -24.71 1.74
CA VAL A 752 12.68 -23.44 2.03
C VAL A 752 13.69 -22.31 2.05
N VAL A 753 13.52 -21.34 1.15
CA VAL A 753 14.40 -20.18 1.03
C VAL A 753 13.57 -18.92 1.24
N CYS A 754 13.96 -18.09 2.21
CA CYS A 754 13.30 -16.81 2.45
C CYS A 754 14.28 -15.65 2.47
N THR A 755 13.91 -14.52 1.86
CA THR A 755 14.63 -13.25 2.07
C THR A 755 14.13 -12.61 3.35
N ILE A 756 15.03 -12.16 4.22
CA ILE A 756 14.65 -11.43 5.44
C ILE A 756 15.57 -10.22 5.56
N HIS A 757 14.98 -9.05 5.76
CA HIS A 757 15.77 -7.82 5.87
C HIS A 757 16.48 -7.73 7.23
N GLN A 758 15.83 -8.13 8.34
CA GLN A 758 16.40 -8.08 9.68
C GLN A 758 15.67 -9.04 10.64
N PRO A 759 16.15 -10.29 10.84
CA PRO A 759 15.54 -11.22 11.79
C PRO A 759 15.90 -10.84 13.24
N ARG A 760 14.93 -11.01 14.16
CA ARG A 760 15.17 -10.89 15.61
C ARG A 760 16.06 -12.02 16.13
N ALA A 761 16.68 -11.80 17.28
CA ALA A 761 17.59 -12.75 17.94
C ALA A 761 16.92 -14.11 18.20
N ASP A 762 15.65 -14.11 18.59
CA ASP A 762 14.91 -15.34 18.91
C ASP A 762 14.48 -16.14 17.67
N VAL A 763 14.42 -15.50 16.50
CA VAL A 763 14.14 -16.13 15.21
C VAL A 763 15.42 -16.59 14.52
N TRP A 764 16.56 -15.93 14.79
CA TRP A 764 17.87 -16.27 14.19
C TRP A 764 18.22 -17.75 14.33
N HIS A 765 18.03 -18.31 15.52
CA HIS A 765 18.35 -19.71 15.83
C HIS A 765 17.42 -20.73 15.14
N VAL A 766 16.36 -20.28 14.47
CA VAL A 766 15.46 -21.16 13.70
C VAL A 766 16.01 -21.44 12.30
N PHE A 767 16.91 -20.59 11.77
CA PHE A 767 17.51 -20.78 10.45
C PHE A 767 18.66 -21.79 10.50
N ASP A 768 18.70 -22.69 9.52
CA ASP A 768 19.80 -23.65 9.38
C ASP A 768 20.99 -23.00 8.66
N ASN A 769 20.70 -22.28 7.58
CA ASN A 769 21.70 -21.67 6.71
C ASN A 769 21.42 -20.20 6.46
N VAL A 770 22.49 -19.44 6.21
CA VAL A 770 22.43 -18.00 5.97
C VAL A 770 23.27 -17.64 4.76
N VAL A 771 22.66 -16.88 3.86
CA VAL A 771 23.32 -16.28 2.70
C VAL A 771 23.32 -14.77 2.90
N LEU A 772 24.49 -14.14 2.92
CA LEU A 772 24.63 -12.70 3.07
C LEU A 772 25.02 -12.06 1.73
N LEU A 773 24.14 -11.21 1.21
CA LEU A 773 24.37 -10.40 0.02
C LEU A 773 24.73 -8.97 0.39
N VAL A 774 25.72 -8.41 -0.31
CA VAL A 774 26.20 -7.04 -0.12
C VAL A 774 25.81 -6.12 -1.26
N THR A 775 25.82 -4.82 -0.99
CA THR A 775 25.54 -3.78 -1.99
C THR A 775 26.45 -3.95 -3.20
N GLY A 776 25.83 -4.10 -4.38
CA GLY A 776 26.54 -4.44 -5.62
C GLY A 776 26.31 -5.86 -6.12
N GLY A 777 25.56 -6.67 -5.37
CA GLY A 777 25.07 -7.97 -5.82
C GLY A 777 26.08 -9.10 -5.70
N CYS A 778 27.03 -8.99 -4.78
CA CYS A 778 28.00 -10.04 -4.45
C CYS A 778 27.55 -10.80 -3.20
N ALA A 779 27.92 -12.07 -3.09
CA ALA A 779 27.82 -12.81 -1.83
C ALA A 779 29.05 -12.53 -0.95
N ALA A 780 28.84 -12.36 0.35
CA ALA A 780 29.91 -12.21 1.34
C ALA A 780 29.97 -13.37 2.34
N TYR A 781 28.91 -14.18 2.41
CA TYR A 781 28.82 -15.38 3.24
C TYR A 781 27.73 -16.33 2.72
N SER A 782 27.93 -17.64 2.82
CA SER A 782 26.96 -18.67 2.45
C SER A 782 27.27 -19.99 3.19
N ASP A 783 26.83 -20.12 4.44
CA ASP A 783 27.00 -21.34 5.24
C ASP A 783 26.02 -21.40 6.43
N ARG A 784 26.18 -22.40 7.31
CA ARG A 784 25.35 -22.61 8.50
C ARG A 784 25.31 -21.38 9.40
N ALA A 785 24.13 -21.07 9.93
CA ALA A 785 23.91 -19.89 10.79
C ALA A 785 24.85 -19.85 12.01
N ASP A 786 25.17 -21.01 12.59
CA ASP A 786 26.01 -21.13 13.78
C ASP A 786 27.47 -20.70 13.55
N LYS A 787 27.99 -20.88 12.33
CA LYS A 787 29.39 -20.55 11.98
C LYS A 787 29.59 -19.09 11.56
N VAL A 788 28.51 -18.31 11.46
CA VAL A 788 28.56 -16.93 10.98
C VAL A 788 29.43 -16.08 11.91
N VAL A 789 29.24 -16.20 13.22
CA VAL A 789 29.97 -15.36 14.20
C VAL A 789 31.47 -15.62 14.11
N GLU A 790 31.89 -16.89 14.11
CA GLU A 790 33.29 -17.29 13.96
C GLU A 790 33.91 -16.72 12.67
N TYR A 791 33.18 -16.76 11.54
CA TYR A 791 33.66 -16.21 10.27
C TYR A 791 33.97 -14.71 10.32
N PHE A 792 33.12 -13.92 11.01
CA PHE A 792 33.31 -12.48 11.15
C PHE A 792 34.40 -12.14 12.19
N GLU A 793 34.52 -12.92 13.26
CA GLU A 793 35.59 -12.77 14.26
C GLU A 793 36.97 -13.04 13.64
N GLU A 794 37.10 -14.10 12.83
CA GLU A 794 38.33 -14.36 12.07
C GLU A 794 38.63 -13.29 11.00
N ALA A 795 37.62 -12.51 10.59
CA ALA A 795 37.79 -11.36 9.71
C ALA A 795 38.18 -10.08 10.47
N GLY A 796 38.30 -10.14 11.81
CA GLY A 796 38.66 -9.02 12.67
C GLY A 796 37.48 -8.17 13.13
N HIS A 797 36.25 -8.66 12.97
CA HIS A 797 35.03 -7.97 13.38
C HIS A 797 34.38 -8.69 14.57
N ILE A 798 34.33 -8.04 15.73
CA ILE A 798 33.74 -8.59 16.97
C ILE A 798 32.37 -7.95 17.20
N ALA A 799 31.37 -8.78 17.51
CA ALA A 799 30.03 -8.31 17.82
C ALA A 799 30.01 -7.50 19.13
N PRO A 800 29.48 -6.26 19.13
CA PRO A 800 29.33 -5.48 20.35
C PRO A 800 28.37 -6.12 21.36
N ALA A 801 28.54 -5.81 22.64
CA ALA A 801 27.64 -6.28 23.69
C ALA A 801 26.20 -5.77 23.47
N PHE A 802 25.20 -6.63 23.72
CA PHE A 802 23.75 -6.36 23.54
C PHE A 802 23.32 -6.04 22.10
N THR A 803 24.12 -6.45 21.11
CA THR A 803 23.75 -6.34 19.69
C THR A 803 23.29 -7.68 19.15
N ASN A 804 22.18 -7.66 18.42
CA ASN A 804 21.64 -8.82 17.72
C ASN A 804 22.61 -9.25 16.60
N VAL A 805 22.95 -10.54 16.50
CA VAL A 805 23.95 -11.05 15.53
C VAL A 805 23.60 -10.69 14.06
N PRO A 806 22.36 -10.87 13.58
CA PRO A 806 21.92 -10.42 12.27
C PRO A 806 22.13 -8.93 12.02
N ASP A 807 21.93 -8.09 13.03
CA ASP A 807 22.12 -6.65 12.89
C ASP A 807 23.59 -6.33 12.69
N PHE A 808 24.46 -6.93 13.51
CA PHE A 808 25.91 -6.78 13.42
C PHE A 808 26.48 -7.19 12.05
N ILE A 809 26.06 -8.34 11.51
CA ILE A 809 26.55 -8.79 10.20
C ILE A 809 26.04 -7.90 9.06
N LEU A 810 24.79 -7.43 9.14
CA LEU A 810 24.21 -6.55 8.13
C LEU A 810 24.89 -5.17 8.13
N ASP A 811 25.16 -4.62 9.32
CA ASP A 811 25.80 -3.32 9.46
C ASP A 811 27.23 -3.36 8.94
N THR A 812 27.99 -4.42 9.27
CA THR A 812 29.36 -4.65 8.76
C THR A 812 29.40 -4.84 7.24
N ALA A 813 28.34 -5.42 6.67
CA ALA A 813 28.23 -5.74 5.25
C ALA A 813 27.55 -4.65 4.40
N SER A 814 27.21 -3.50 5.02
CA SER A 814 26.55 -2.37 4.36
C SER A 814 27.54 -1.25 4.00
N VAL A 815 27.32 -0.60 2.85
CA VAL A 815 28.10 0.57 2.40
C VAL A 815 27.36 1.84 2.77
N ASN A 816 28.06 2.76 3.43
CA ASN A 816 27.48 4.01 3.92
C ASN A 816 27.80 5.17 2.97
N THR A 817 26.83 5.62 2.17
CA THR A 817 27.05 6.64 1.12
C THR A 817 26.81 8.09 1.56
N ARG A 818 26.68 8.37 2.88
CA ARG A 818 26.32 9.72 3.35
C ARG A 818 27.51 10.69 3.41
N SER A 819 28.73 10.20 3.59
CA SER A 819 29.93 11.01 3.46
C SER A 819 30.99 10.27 2.64
N PRO A 820 31.77 10.97 1.82
CA PRO A 820 32.76 10.32 0.95
C PRO A 820 33.81 9.53 1.75
N GLU A 821 34.21 10.03 2.93
CA GLU A 821 35.17 9.36 3.82
C GLU A 821 34.61 8.05 4.41
N LEU A 822 33.36 8.05 4.86
CA LEU A 822 32.72 6.88 5.47
C LEU A 822 32.34 5.85 4.40
N GLU A 823 31.97 6.31 3.20
CA GLU A 823 31.76 5.47 2.03
C GLU A 823 33.03 4.74 1.65
N GLU A 824 34.17 5.44 1.59
CA GLU A 824 35.45 4.82 1.27
C GLU A 824 35.84 3.77 2.32
N LYS A 825 35.70 4.08 3.61
CA LYS A 825 36.01 3.15 4.71
C LYS A 825 35.12 1.90 4.65
N THR A 826 33.80 2.08 4.58
CA THR A 826 32.84 0.96 4.58
C THR A 826 32.94 0.12 3.31
N ARG A 827 33.18 0.75 2.15
CA ARG A 827 33.42 0.04 0.88
C ARG A 827 34.69 -0.80 0.91
N LYS A 828 35.77 -0.33 1.54
CA LYS A 828 36.98 -1.14 1.76
C LYS A 828 36.69 -2.38 2.62
N THR A 829 35.93 -2.23 3.70
CA THR A 829 35.51 -3.35 4.55
C THR A 829 34.67 -4.38 3.78
N VAL A 830 33.67 -3.92 3.04
CA VAL A 830 32.80 -4.81 2.23
C VAL A 830 33.61 -5.53 1.15
N ASN A 831 34.51 -4.84 0.45
CA ASN A 831 35.37 -5.46 -0.56
C ASN A 831 36.28 -6.54 0.04
N ALA A 832 36.87 -6.28 1.22
CA ALA A 832 37.70 -7.26 1.92
C ALA A 832 36.90 -8.53 2.30
N LEU A 833 35.65 -8.37 2.74
CA LEU A 833 34.75 -9.50 3.02
C LEU A 833 34.43 -10.31 1.75
N VAL A 834 34.16 -9.63 0.63
CA VAL A 834 33.88 -10.28 -0.66
C VAL A 834 35.10 -11.02 -1.19
N GLU A 835 36.30 -10.44 -1.08
CA GLU A 835 37.55 -11.10 -1.47
C GLU A 835 37.82 -12.34 -0.61
N ARG A 836 37.61 -12.25 0.71
CA ARG A 836 37.72 -13.39 1.61
C ARG A 836 36.74 -14.50 1.26
N PHE A 837 35.49 -14.15 0.97
CA PHE A 837 34.47 -15.11 0.55
C PHE A 837 34.89 -15.79 -0.77
N ASN A 838 35.32 -15.02 -1.77
CA ASN A 838 35.79 -15.56 -3.04
C ASN A 838 37.01 -16.48 -2.92
N ALA A 839 37.88 -16.27 -1.92
CA ALA A 839 39.00 -17.16 -1.65
C ALA A 839 38.57 -18.50 -1.01
N ARG A 840 37.47 -18.50 -0.23
CA ARG A 840 36.96 -19.69 0.48
C ARG A 840 35.81 -20.41 -0.22
N LYS A 841 35.17 -19.79 -1.21
CA LYS A 841 33.91 -20.28 -1.80
C LYS A 841 33.99 -21.71 -2.35
N ALA A 842 35.11 -22.11 -2.97
CA ALA A 842 35.28 -23.46 -3.51
C ALA A 842 35.23 -24.56 -2.42
N ALA A 843 35.97 -24.35 -1.32
CA ALA A 843 35.98 -25.29 -0.20
C ALA A 843 34.63 -25.33 0.55
N MET A 844 33.94 -24.19 0.65
CA MET A 844 32.62 -24.11 1.29
C MET A 844 31.54 -24.83 0.45
N LEU A 845 31.56 -24.63 -0.88
CA LEU A 845 30.68 -25.32 -1.83
C LEU A 845 30.84 -26.84 -1.73
N GLU A 846 32.07 -27.35 -1.69
CA GLU A 846 32.32 -28.80 -1.57
C GLU A 846 31.78 -29.38 -0.25
N SER A 847 31.88 -28.65 0.86
CA SER A 847 31.41 -29.12 2.18
C SER A 847 29.89 -29.21 2.33
N GLN A 848 29.12 -28.50 1.49
CA GLN A 848 27.65 -28.45 1.55
C GLN A 848 26.97 -29.38 0.55
N ILE A 849 27.74 -30.04 -0.33
CA ILE A 849 27.20 -30.98 -1.31
C ILE A 849 27.08 -32.36 -0.64
N PRO A 850 25.88 -32.98 -0.63
CA PRO A 850 25.75 -34.36 -0.16
C PRO A 850 26.62 -35.31 -1.00
N GLU A 851 27.35 -36.24 -0.36
CA GLU A 851 28.20 -37.23 -1.05
C GLU A 851 27.43 -38.19 -1.98
N GLN A 852 26.09 -38.21 -1.91
CA GLN A 852 25.22 -39.08 -2.72
C GLN A 852 24.62 -38.33 -3.93
N ALA A 853 24.60 -38.96 -5.10
CA ALA A 853 23.95 -38.45 -6.30
C ALA A 853 22.44 -38.22 -6.06
N MET A 854 21.97 -36.99 -6.25
CA MET A 854 20.61 -36.58 -5.87
C MET A 854 19.54 -36.85 -6.96
N GLY A 855 19.95 -37.38 -8.12
CA GLY A 855 19.08 -37.78 -9.20
C GLY A 855 18.59 -36.60 -10.04
N GLU A 856 18.28 -36.86 -11.33
CA GLU A 856 17.76 -35.83 -12.23
C GLU A 856 16.31 -35.43 -11.87
N LEU A 857 15.97 -34.15 -12.12
CA LEU A 857 14.59 -33.69 -11.94
C LEU A 857 13.66 -34.39 -12.93
N LYS A 858 12.59 -35.00 -12.40
CA LYS A 858 11.49 -35.52 -13.22
C LYS A 858 10.82 -34.36 -13.98
N LYS A 859 10.55 -34.56 -15.27
CA LYS A 859 9.76 -33.60 -16.08
C LYS A 859 8.32 -33.57 -15.58
N VAL A 860 7.99 -32.56 -14.77
CA VAL A 860 6.62 -32.28 -14.36
C VAL A 860 5.99 -31.34 -15.39
N ASN A 861 4.90 -31.77 -16.02
CA ASN A 861 4.09 -30.89 -16.86
C ASN A 861 3.08 -30.16 -15.97
N PRO A 862 3.16 -28.81 -15.82
CA PRO A 862 2.12 -28.07 -15.12
C PRO A 862 0.80 -28.20 -15.88
N GLN A 863 -0.20 -28.84 -15.24
CA GLN A 863 -1.54 -28.95 -15.80
C GLN A 863 -2.34 -27.70 -15.42
N PHE A 864 -2.63 -26.85 -16.39
CA PHE A 864 -3.60 -25.78 -16.21
C PHE A 864 -5.02 -26.36 -16.30
N SER A 865 -5.94 -25.83 -15.50
CA SER A 865 -7.35 -26.19 -15.62
C SER A 865 -7.89 -25.82 -17.00
N HIS A 866 -8.50 -26.79 -17.68
CA HIS A 866 -9.17 -26.55 -18.96
C HIS A 866 -10.24 -25.46 -18.82
N PHE A 867 -10.39 -24.64 -19.88
CA PHE A 867 -11.31 -23.50 -19.90
C PHE A 867 -12.71 -23.84 -19.37
N GLY A 868 -13.28 -24.99 -19.76
CA GLY A 868 -14.62 -25.41 -19.33
C GLY A 868 -14.78 -25.68 -17.82
N LYS A 869 -13.70 -25.95 -17.09
CA LYS A 869 -13.71 -26.10 -15.61
C LYS A 869 -13.28 -24.81 -14.91
N ALA A 870 -12.33 -24.08 -15.49
CA ALA A 870 -11.86 -22.81 -14.93
C ALA A 870 -12.93 -21.72 -15.01
N PHE A 871 -13.64 -21.61 -16.14
CA PHE A 871 -14.61 -20.54 -16.38
C PHE A 871 -15.79 -20.53 -15.39
N PRO A 872 -16.45 -21.65 -15.06
CA PRO A 872 -17.51 -21.69 -14.03
C PRO A 872 -17.00 -21.30 -12.63
N LEU A 873 -15.78 -21.68 -12.28
CA LEU A 873 -15.18 -21.35 -10.99
C LEU A 873 -14.82 -19.87 -10.90
N LEU A 874 -14.24 -19.32 -11.97
CA LEU A 874 -13.88 -17.90 -12.04
C LEU A 874 -15.12 -17.01 -12.06
N THR A 875 -16.20 -17.43 -12.75
CA THR A 875 -17.48 -16.71 -12.74
C THR A 875 -18.14 -16.76 -11.38
N ARG A 876 -18.23 -17.92 -10.72
CA ARG A 876 -18.74 -18.03 -9.34
C ARG A 876 -17.91 -17.27 -8.31
N ARG A 877 -16.61 -17.06 -8.57
CA ARG A 877 -15.73 -16.24 -7.73
C ARG A 877 -15.95 -14.74 -7.93
N SER A 878 -16.50 -14.32 -9.07
CA SER A 878 -16.65 -12.91 -9.47
C SER A 878 -18.06 -12.35 -9.21
N PHE A 879 -19.08 -13.23 -9.20
CA PHE A 879 -20.47 -12.93 -8.83
C PHE A 879 -20.74 -13.45 -7.42
#